data_AF-A0A2E3IFV4-F1
#
_entry.id   AF-A0A2E3IFV4-F1
#
_cell.length_a   1.000
_cell.length_b   1.000
_cell.length_c   1.000
_cell.angle_alpha   90.00
_cell.angle_beta   90.00
_cell.angle_gamma   90.00
#
_symmetry.space_group_name_H-M   'P 1'
#
loop_
_entity.id
_entity.type
_entity.pdbx_description
1 polymer ?
#
loop_
_entity_poly.entity_id
_entity_poly.type
_entity_poly.pdbx_seq_one_letter_code
_entity_poly.pdbx_strand_id
1 'polypeptide(L)'
;MDAITYFLVNYGLYSLLLIVPAALLGAALGWFAWGKYRAGEIESRQRLEEAEQVNEVVEIALSKERERLKNYQETGALKGAPGNSPDLERKIADLRRDNEELEKILKVARKERAAVESSLAEMAQQKKSIEKDLAGMNLEREEIEKRLASQTPSGAGSGGAHTAGRREAERTGQADPVVSKGERKKFKVEKRALEKELASAERDLRKKLSAAEKAASRQLKTLEKKTRGLEKQLEDKVSEVDHLSAVAEKLERDLVEEREDMQKTERELRDLQGVSEGVERALGEVTRERDLNAAELIAVREECGNLKSKLQVEEEDHRKGKDLLEEELSSLRGASVALEESLASLEGERGDTERELSALGEEREMLQARIETQEKERTGERAKLEEELKKLRETREVIEGNLTAITRERDEGKNELEKARSRHEATKVRLEKEAQSHQKQSEKVSKELLETRKERDALREVAEADAVERDTRERELVRLRKTEETLSSQAEAAAKLHQEEAEKNSQQLEELERKGGSLESQLRTIQQEKGGVARELASMADERARLESDLLLSRQAVEKMESQLVEAESARAKLESDSRELQSKYQDTDEKLKVTNEEKVLLAVTIGELEERVVRGSSELEDSSGKEAVLKDQLMAARREIEQVLLDLELVRQEREREQEELQQCRVSEGKWSDELHRLREEKKELHKHMAILSGDSKAEVLLKQIKAEKDRIQHELGDQQRERQQVEDAGRILRTEITGLRAELVKAEEKLKEVNSLQGKLHSTQERVRRAQTELTKSKEEQNTLNEKLTSIEAAAVVAEEERKRLEKRLEVVRQEGEHALKEAVSAARKEAESGREAAEEALRVALKREKEQIEQHVGAAAALKAELEAAKRPKKQAAQKASSGEEVVKLPPRRKVKLVKDPRLGKIYRKAPKEVDDLTKLQGVGEVICRRLHDAGIYTYRQVAEWRAPQVRAISEDLNLKERIRRDGWQKQARALHKKKYGQAP
;
A
#
# COMPACT_ATOMS: atom_id res chain seq x y z
N MET A 1 55.57 -38.71 62.66
CA MET A 1 55.37 -38.09 61.34
C MET A 1 56.43 -37.04 61.20
N ASP A 2 57.21 -37.11 60.14
CA ASP A 2 58.48 -36.41 60.10
C ASP A 2 58.33 -35.07 59.38
N ALA A 3 59.05 -34.05 59.84
CA ALA A 3 58.94 -32.69 59.29
C ALA A 3 59.21 -32.62 57.78
N ILE A 4 60.01 -33.57 57.27
CA ILE A 4 60.37 -33.71 55.84
C ILE A 4 59.13 -34.00 54.97
N THR A 5 58.24 -34.91 55.40
CA THR A 5 57.03 -35.22 54.62
C THR A 5 56.06 -34.04 54.60
N TYR A 6 55.96 -33.30 55.72
CA TYR A 6 55.14 -32.08 55.77
C TYR A 6 55.72 -30.97 54.87
N PHE A 7 57.04 -30.81 54.82
CA PHE A 7 57.70 -29.84 53.95
C PHE A 7 57.51 -30.15 52.46
N LEU A 8 57.74 -31.41 52.03
CA LEU A 8 57.61 -31.78 50.61
C LEU A 8 56.18 -31.61 50.09
N VAL A 9 55.16 -32.05 50.84
CA VAL A 9 53.76 -31.92 50.41
C VAL A 9 53.37 -30.45 50.29
N ASN A 10 53.75 -29.61 51.26
CA ASN A 10 53.38 -28.20 51.29
C ASN A 10 54.08 -27.40 50.16
N TYR A 11 55.40 -27.55 49.99
CA TYR A 11 56.13 -26.89 48.88
C TYR A 11 55.75 -27.43 47.50
N GLY A 12 55.43 -28.72 47.39
CA GLY A 12 54.89 -29.32 46.16
C GLY A 12 53.55 -28.70 45.75
N LEU A 13 52.66 -28.42 46.72
CA LEU A 13 51.41 -27.73 46.47
C LEU A 13 51.63 -26.27 46.02
N TYR A 14 52.50 -25.52 46.71
CA TYR A 14 52.75 -24.11 46.40
C TYR A 14 53.42 -23.91 45.02
N SER A 15 54.30 -24.81 44.58
CA SER A 15 54.89 -24.71 43.24
C SER A 15 53.86 -24.99 42.14
N LEU A 16 53.03 -26.02 42.29
CA LEU A 16 51.90 -26.30 41.39
C LEU A 16 50.93 -25.13 41.29
N LEU A 17 50.58 -24.52 42.44
CA LEU A 17 49.65 -23.39 42.53
C LEU A 17 50.20 -22.09 41.92
N LEU A 18 51.52 -21.97 41.72
CA LEU A 18 52.16 -20.84 41.02
C LEU A 18 52.41 -21.11 39.53
N ILE A 19 52.87 -22.33 39.19
CA ILE A 19 53.24 -22.71 37.82
C ILE A 19 52.00 -22.83 36.91
N VAL A 20 50.89 -23.39 37.41
CA VAL A 20 49.69 -23.59 36.59
C VAL A 20 49.05 -22.25 36.16
N PRO A 21 48.84 -21.25 37.03
CA PRO A 21 48.39 -19.92 36.61
C PRO A 21 49.35 -19.21 35.65
N ALA A 22 50.67 -19.37 35.83
CA ALA A 22 51.67 -18.79 34.92
C ALA A 22 51.59 -19.40 33.51
N ALA A 23 51.44 -20.73 33.42
CA ALA A 23 51.25 -21.43 32.14
C ALA A 23 49.93 -21.03 31.45
N LEU A 24 48.84 -20.89 32.21
CA LEU A 24 47.55 -20.42 31.70
C LEU A 24 47.60 -18.97 31.21
N LEU A 25 48.33 -18.08 31.90
CA LEU A 25 48.58 -16.71 31.44
C LEU A 25 49.42 -16.68 30.15
N GLY A 26 50.46 -17.51 30.05
CA GLY A 26 51.26 -17.65 28.83
C GLY A 26 50.41 -18.12 27.64
N ALA A 27 49.58 -19.15 27.84
CA ALA A 27 48.64 -19.63 26.82
C ALA A 27 47.61 -18.57 26.41
N ALA A 28 47.05 -17.81 27.36
CA ALA A 28 46.11 -16.73 27.09
C ALA A 28 46.76 -15.58 26.30
N LEU A 29 47.97 -15.15 26.67
CA LEU A 29 48.72 -14.12 25.95
C LEU A 29 49.09 -14.57 24.53
N GLY A 30 49.53 -15.81 24.35
CA GLY A 30 49.77 -16.41 23.04
C GLY A 30 48.51 -16.44 22.18
N TRP A 31 47.36 -16.82 22.75
CA TRP A 31 46.07 -16.80 22.06
C TRP A 31 45.62 -15.38 21.66
N PHE A 32 45.83 -14.38 22.52
CA PHE A 32 45.54 -12.98 22.19
C PHE A 32 46.47 -12.42 21.10
N ALA A 33 47.76 -12.76 21.11
CA ALA A 33 48.72 -12.36 20.08
C ALA A 33 48.37 -13.01 18.72
N TRP A 34 48.13 -14.33 18.71
CA TRP A 34 47.69 -15.06 17.53
C TRP A 34 46.35 -14.55 17.00
N GLY A 35 45.40 -14.24 17.89
CA GLY A 35 44.11 -13.64 17.54
C GLY A 35 44.23 -12.28 16.86
N LYS A 36 45.17 -11.42 17.31
CA LYS A 36 45.48 -10.15 16.63
C LYS A 36 46.10 -10.37 15.25
N TYR A 37 47.06 -11.28 15.12
CA TYR A 37 47.66 -11.64 13.83
C TYR A 37 46.58 -12.15 12.85
N ARG A 38 45.73 -13.09 13.30
CA ARG A 38 44.60 -13.63 12.52
C ARG A 38 43.60 -12.54 12.11
N ALA A 39 43.31 -11.59 12.97
CA ALA A 39 42.42 -10.47 12.64
C ALA A 39 43.04 -9.58 11.55
N GLY A 40 44.32 -9.21 11.69
CA GLY A 40 45.03 -8.41 10.69
C GLY A 40 45.13 -9.09 9.33
N GLU A 41 45.43 -10.40 9.29
CA GLU A 41 45.45 -11.19 8.04
C GLU A 41 44.07 -11.27 7.38
N ILE A 42 42.99 -11.37 8.16
CA ILE A 42 41.61 -11.40 7.65
C ILE A 42 41.17 -10.00 7.17
N GLU A 43 41.67 -8.93 7.78
CA GLU A 43 41.38 -7.56 7.37
C GLU A 43 42.14 -7.19 6.09
N SER A 44 43.43 -7.49 5.98
CA SER A 44 44.21 -7.23 4.76
C SER A 44 43.71 -8.05 3.57
N ARG A 45 43.33 -9.33 3.77
CA ARG A 45 42.64 -10.12 2.72
C ARG A 45 41.32 -9.49 2.27
N GLN A 46 40.51 -8.93 3.18
CA GLN A 46 39.28 -8.23 2.81
C GLN A 46 39.53 -6.94 2.05
N ARG A 47 40.53 -6.14 2.45
CA ARG A 47 40.97 -4.95 1.70
C ARG A 47 41.50 -5.32 0.31
N LEU A 48 42.14 -6.49 0.17
CA LEU A 48 42.57 -7.00 -1.14
C LEU A 48 41.37 -7.36 -2.02
N GLU A 49 40.44 -8.19 -1.51
CA GLU A 49 39.21 -8.55 -2.21
C GLU A 49 38.43 -7.29 -2.65
N GLU A 50 38.35 -6.26 -1.80
CA GLU A 50 37.67 -5.00 -2.09
C GLU A 50 38.40 -4.17 -3.16
N ALA A 51 39.72 -4.05 -3.09
CA ALA A 51 40.53 -3.37 -4.12
C ALA A 51 40.47 -4.09 -5.48
N GLU A 52 40.45 -5.43 -5.50
CA GLU A 52 40.27 -6.23 -6.72
C GLU A 52 38.89 -5.99 -7.34
N GLN A 53 37.82 -6.03 -6.55
CA GLN A 53 36.46 -5.74 -7.05
C GLN A 53 36.31 -4.32 -7.57
N VAL A 54 36.92 -3.33 -6.91
CA VAL A 54 36.93 -1.94 -7.41
C VAL A 54 37.67 -1.87 -8.74
N ASN A 55 38.84 -2.53 -8.87
CA ASN A 55 39.57 -2.57 -10.13
C ASN A 55 38.76 -3.26 -11.26
N GLU A 56 38.15 -4.42 -11.02
CA GLU A 56 37.28 -5.09 -12.00
C GLU A 56 36.09 -4.23 -12.42
N VAL A 57 35.36 -3.65 -11.46
CA VAL A 57 34.17 -2.83 -11.75
C VAL A 57 34.54 -1.56 -12.51
N VAL A 58 35.66 -0.92 -12.17
CA VAL A 58 36.13 0.29 -12.85
C VAL A 58 36.68 -0.04 -14.24
N GLU A 59 37.35 -1.17 -14.45
CA GLU A 59 37.74 -1.63 -15.79
C GLU A 59 36.53 -1.92 -16.69
N ILE A 60 35.48 -2.54 -16.13
CA ILE A 60 34.21 -2.81 -16.85
C ILE A 60 33.39 -1.53 -17.10
N ALA A 61 33.51 -0.51 -16.25
CA ALA A 61 32.91 0.80 -16.49
C ALA A 61 33.68 1.54 -17.60
N LEU A 62 35.01 1.62 -17.47
CA LEU A 62 35.91 2.31 -18.39
C LEU A 62 35.91 1.70 -19.79
N SER A 63 35.74 0.38 -19.94
CA SER A 63 35.53 -0.22 -21.28
C SER A 63 34.22 0.26 -21.92
N LYS A 64 33.12 0.28 -21.16
CA LYS A 64 31.79 0.73 -21.64
C LYS A 64 31.75 2.23 -21.95
N GLU A 65 32.38 3.08 -21.13
CA GLU A 65 32.45 4.52 -21.43
C GLU A 65 33.39 4.81 -22.61
N ARG A 66 34.45 4.01 -22.83
CA ARG A 66 35.26 4.07 -24.07
C ARG A 66 34.47 3.61 -25.30
N GLU A 67 33.69 2.53 -25.21
CA GLU A 67 32.80 2.07 -26.29
C GLU A 67 31.74 3.13 -26.63
N ARG A 68 31.09 3.74 -25.63
CA ARG A 68 30.14 4.85 -25.84
C ARG A 68 30.82 6.05 -26.49
N LEU A 69 31.98 6.48 -25.98
CA LEU A 69 32.75 7.59 -26.54
C LEU A 69 33.17 7.31 -27.99
N LYS A 70 33.53 6.07 -28.33
CA LYS A 70 33.78 5.63 -29.71
C LYS A 70 32.51 5.71 -30.56
N ASN A 71 31.37 5.21 -30.07
CA ASN A 71 30.09 5.28 -30.80
C ASN A 71 29.62 6.73 -31.03
N TYR A 72 29.84 7.64 -30.09
CA TYR A 72 29.56 9.08 -30.28
C TYR A 72 30.52 9.74 -31.28
N GLN A 73 31.79 9.31 -31.34
CA GLN A 73 32.73 9.78 -32.36
C GLN A 73 32.41 9.21 -33.75
N GLU A 74 32.03 7.94 -33.86
CA GLU A 74 31.64 7.31 -35.12
C GLU A 74 30.32 7.87 -35.67
N THR A 75 29.32 8.12 -34.82
CA THR A 75 28.08 8.79 -35.24
C THR A 75 28.29 10.26 -35.62
N GLY A 76 29.27 10.95 -35.01
CA GLY A 76 29.74 12.26 -35.47
C GLY A 76 30.45 12.19 -36.83
N ALA A 77 31.38 11.24 -37.02
CA ALA A 77 32.15 11.09 -38.25
C ALA A 77 31.30 10.63 -39.46
N LEU A 78 30.30 9.76 -39.23
CA LEU A 78 29.35 9.32 -40.27
C LEU A 78 28.40 10.42 -40.73
N LYS A 79 28.21 11.48 -39.93
CA LYS A 79 27.50 12.71 -40.33
C LYS A 79 28.48 13.84 -40.57
N GLY A 80 29.17 13.79 -41.72
CA GLY A 80 29.97 14.89 -42.26
C GLY A 80 29.15 16.11 -42.70
N ALA A 81 28.37 16.68 -41.79
CA ALA A 81 27.53 17.86 -41.99
C ALA A 81 28.10 19.06 -41.22
N PRO A 82 28.25 20.25 -41.84
CA PRO A 82 28.84 21.42 -41.19
C PRO A 82 27.86 22.05 -40.19
N GLY A 83 27.82 21.52 -38.98
CA GLY A 83 26.88 21.93 -37.94
C GLY A 83 26.98 21.08 -36.69
N ASN A 84 28.13 21.11 -36.01
CA ASN A 84 28.31 20.43 -34.73
C ASN A 84 27.27 20.96 -33.73
N SER A 85 26.36 20.08 -33.27
CA SER A 85 25.51 20.43 -32.13
C SER A 85 26.39 20.60 -30.90
N PRO A 86 26.37 21.77 -30.22
CA PRO A 86 27.20 22.00 -29.03
C PRO A 86 26.84 21.04 -27.89
N ASP A 87 25.64 20.45 -27.91
CA ASP A 87 25.22 19.42 -26.97
C ASP A 87 25.97 18.08 -27.19
N LEU A 88 26.27 17.73 -28.44
CA LEU A 88 27.08 16.54 -28.76
C LEU A 88 28.54 16.74 -28.34
N GLU A 89 29.09 17.93 -28.59
CA GLU A 89 30.47 18.28 -28.18
C GLU A 89 30.63 18.28 -26.66
N ARG A 90 29.67 18.87 -25.93
CA ARG A 90 29.59 18.80 -24.45
C ARG A 90 29.57 17.36 -23.98
N LYS A 91 28.70 16.52 -24.55
CA LYS A 91 28.56 15.11 -24.16
C LYS A 91 29.82 14.29 -24.41
N ILE A 92 30.56 14.57 -25.49
CA ILE A 92 31.87 13.97 -25.75
C ILE A 92 32.94 14.50 -24.77
N ALA A 93 32.88 15.77 -24.36
CA ALA A 93 33.79 16.33 -23.35
C ALA A 93 33.52 15.78 -21.94
N ASP A 94 32.25 15.60 -21.56
CA ASP A 94 31.86 15.02 -20.27
C ASP A 94 32.25 13.54 -20.22
N LEU A 95 31.98 12.75 -21.27
CA LEU A 95 32.46 11.36 -21.36
C LEU A 95 34.00 11.25 -21.34
N ARG A 96 34.75 12.27 -21.78
CA ARG A 96 36.21 12.32 -21.59
C ARG A 96 36.58 12.53 -20.12
N ARG A 97 35.92 13.46 -19.42
CA ARG A 97 36.12 13.70 -17.98
C ARG A 97 35.82 12.44 -17.16
N ASP A 98 34.69 11.79 -17.43
CA ASP A 98 34.28 10.56 -16.73
C ASP A 98 35.30 9.43 -16.94
N ASN A 99 35.82 9.27 -18.17
CA ASN A 99 36.90 8.31 -18.46
C ASN A 99 38.21 8.65 -17.73
N GLU A 100 38.60 9.93 -17.64
CA GLU A 100 39.76 10.33 -16.85
C GLU A 100 39.58 10.07 -15.34
N GLU A 101 38.37 10.26 -14.81
CA GLU A 101 38.06 10.01 -13.40
C GLU A 101 38.06 8.52 -13.09
N LEU A 102 37.48 7.68 -13.95
CA LEU A 102 37.63 6.22 -13.88
C LEU A 102 39.10 5.78 -13.95
N GLU A 103 39.91 6.39 -14.82
CA GLU A 103 41.36 6.13 -14.85
C GLU A 103 42.09 6.56 -13.56
N LYS A 104 41.69 7.68 -12.94
CA LYS A 104 42.27 8.13 -11.65
C LYS A 104 41.91 7.14 -10.54
N ILE A 105 40.66 6.69 -10.47
CA ILE A 105 40.19 5.69 -9.49
C ILE A 105 40.93 4.34 -9.69
N LEU A 106 41.03 3.87 -10.93
CA LEU A 106 41.77 2.64 -11.28
C LEU A 106 43.25 2.72 -10.87
N LYS A 107 43.90 3.89 -11.06
CA LYS A 107 45.29 4.13 -10.63
C LYS A 107 45.45 4.18 -9.10
N VAL A 108 44.39 4.50 -8.35
CA VAL A 108 44.37 4.41 -6.87
C VAL A 108 44.15 2.97 -6.42
N ALA A 109 43.10 2.28 -6.91
CA ALA A 109 42.78 0.90 -6.54
C ALA A 109 43.95 -0.06 -6.78
N ARG A 110 44.70 0.11 -7.89
CA ARG A 110 45.92 -0.69 -8.17
C ARG A 110 47.08 -0.39 -7.21
N LYS A 111 47.20 0.83 -6.69
CA LYS A 111 48.20 1.17 -5.65
C LYS A 111 47.82 0.58 -4.29
N GLU A 112 46.54 0.65 -3.93
CA GLU A 112 46.02 0.07 -2.69
C GLU A 112 46.16 -1.46 -2.71
N ARG A 113 45.81 -2.12 -3.82
CA ARG A 113 46.11 -3.54 -4.07
C ARG A 113 47.58 -3.86 -3.80
N ALA A 114 48.50 -3.16 -4.45
CA ALA A 114 49.94 -3.43 -4.31
C ALA A 114 50.47 -3.24 -2.88
N ALA A 115 49.97 -2.23 -2.14
CA ALA A 115 50.34 -2.00 -0.74
C ALA A 115 49.76 -3.06 0.22
N VAL A 116 48.59 -3.61 -0.09
CA VAL A 116 48.00 -4.73 0.66
C VAL A 116 48.72 -6.04 0.35
N GLU A 117 49.12 -6.27 -0.91
CA GLU A 117 49.94 -7.43 -1.30
C GLU A 117 51.33 -7.40 -0.63
N SER A 118 51.99 -6.24 -0.54
CA SER A 118 53.27 -6.12 0.17
C SER A 118 53.11 -6.35 1.68
N SER A 119 52.06 -5.79 2.30
CA SER A 119 51.76 -6.03 3.73
C SER A 119 51.46 -7.51 4.03
N LEU A 120 50.74 -8.20 3.15
CA LEU A 120 50.52 -9.65 3.25
C LEU A 120 51.83 -10.45 3.09
N ALA A 121 52.74 -10.01 2.20
CA ALA A 121 54.05 -10.64 2.04
C ALA A 121 54.95 -10.46 3.27
N GLU A 122 54.97 -9.28 3.89
CA GLU A 122 55.67 -9.00 5.15
C GLU A 122 55.14 -9.87 6.30
N MET A 123 53.82 -9.95 6.47
CA MET A 123 53.20 -10.82 7.47
C MET A 123 53.53 -12.30 7.24
N ALA A 124 53.56 -12.74 5.97
CA ALA A 124 53.98 -14.10 5.61
C ALA A 124 55.47 -14.38 5.87
N GLN A 125 56.34 -13.36 5.88
CA GLN A 125 57.74 -13.49 6.33
C GLN A 125 57.83 -13.56 7.86
N GLN A 126 57.09 -12.71 8.59
CA GLN A 126 57.02 -12.75 10.06
C GLN A 126 56.50 -14.11 10.58
N LYS A 127 55.52 -14.71 9.88
CA LYS A 127 55.06 -16.06 10.20
C LYS A 127 56.17 -17.10 10.08
N LYS A 128 57.02 -17.00 9.03
CA LYS A 128 58.15 -17.92 8.82
C LYS A 128 59.28 -17.74 9.84
N SER A 129 59.53 -16.52 10.35
CA SER A 129 60.47 -16.34 11.46
C SER A 129 59.92 -16.95 12.74
N ILE A 130 58.66 -16.67 13.11
CA ILE A 130 58.01 -17.26 14.30
C ILE A 130 57.99 -18.79 14.23
N GLU A 131 57.72 -19.39 13.07
CA GLU A 131 57.79 -20.84 12.88
C GLU A 131 59.21 -21.41 13.06
N LYS A 132 60.25 -20.66 12.64
CA LYS A 132 61.65 -21.03 12.86
C LYS A 132 62.06 -20.90 14.33
N ASP A 133 61.63 -19.83 15.00
CA ASP A 133 61.96 -19.55 16.40
C ASP A 133 61.30 -20.58 17.33
N LEU A 134 60.04 -20.95 17.05
CA LEU A 134 59.34 -22.06 17.72
C LEU A 134 60.02 -23.41 17.48
N ALA A 135 60.57 -23.66 16.28
CA ALA A 135 61.36 -24.87 16.04
C ALA A 135 62.64 -24.90 16.88
N GLY A 136 63.32 -23.75 17.04
CA GLY A 136 64.46 -23.59 17.94
C GLY A 136 64.12 -23.91 19.40
N MET A 137 63.06 -23.29 19.95
CA MET A 137 62.63 -23.51 21.33
C MET A 137 62.24 -24.97 21.62
N ASN A 138 61.70 -25.70 20.64
CA ASN A 138 61.39 -27.12 20.79
C ASN A 138 62.67 -27.99 20.84
N LEU A 139 63.71 -27.65 20.08
CA LEU A 139 65.01 -28.34 20.15
C LEU A 139 65.71 -28.09 21.50
N GLU A 140 65.69 -26.86 21.99
CA GLU A 140 66.19 -26.52 23.33
C GLU A 140 65.45 -27.28 24.43
N ARG A 141 64.12 -27.41 24.32
CA ARG A 141 63.30 -28.23 25.23
C ARG A 141 63.70 -29.71 25.20
N GLU A 142 63.90 -30.29 24.02
CA GLU A 142 64.36 -31.68 23.89
C GLU A 142 65.74 -31.89 24.54
N GLU A 143 66.66 -30.93 24.46
CA GLU A 143 67.93 -31.01 25.18
C GLU A 143 67.75 -30.98 26.71
N ILE A 144 66.83 -30.16 27.21
CA ILE A 144 66.54 -30.07 28.65
C ILE A 144 65.92 -31.38 29.17
N GLU A 145 64.97 -31.97 28.43
CA GLU A 145 64.36 -33.25 28.80
C GLU A 145 65.38 -34.41 28.75
N LYS A 146 66.30 -34.42 27.77
CA LYS A 146 67.44 -35.37 27.72
C LYS A 146 68.41 -35.20 28.89
N ARG A 147 68.62 -33.99 29.42
CA ARG A 147 69.45 -33.75 30.61
C ARG A 147 68.76 -34.25 31.89
N LEU A 148 67.44 -34.03 32.04
CA LEU A 148 66.66 -34.47 33.21
C LEU A 148 66.61 -36.00 33.37
N ALA A 149 66.62 -36.75 32.27
CA ALA A 149 66.60 -38.22 32.30
C ALA A 149 67.88 -38.89 32.84
N SER A 150 68.91 -38.12 33.23
CA SER A 150 70.25 -38.64 33.54
C SER A 150 70.62 -38.76 35.04
N GLN A 151 69.70 -38.48 35.98
CA GLN A 151 70.05 -38.32 37.41
C GLN A 151 69.13 -39.03 38.43
N THR A 152 69.38 -40.32 38.73
CA THR A 152 69.00 -40.98 40.02
C THR A 152 69.91 -42.20 40.34
N PRO A 153 70.42 -42.36 41.59
CA PRO A 153 71.24 -43.52 42.02
C PRO A 153 70.55 -44.47 43.04
N SER A 154 71.28 -45.47 43.60
CA SER A 154 70.75 -46.62 44.38
C SER A 154 71.70 -47.10 45.51
N GLY A 155 71.17 -47.73 46.60
CA GLY A 155 71.92 -48.70 47.44
C GLY A 155 71.68 -48.79 48.99
N ALA A 156 71.55 -50.03 49.51
CA ALA A 156 71.82 -50.58 50.89
C ALA A 156 71.10 -50.01 52.17
N GLY A 157 70.97 -50.72 53.33
CA GLY A 157 71.13 -52.16 53.68
C GLY A 157 71.22 -52.50 55.22
N SER A 158 70.72 -53.68 55.67
CA SER A 158 70.88 -54.36 57.03
C SER A 158 70.12 -53.79 58.26
N GLY A 159 69.83 -54.49 59.40
CA GLY A 159 69.81 -55.94 59.77
C GLY A 159 69.92 -56.27 61.32
N GLY A 160 69.17 -57.26 61.87
CA GLY A 160 69.22 -57.79 63.28
C GLY A 160 67.84 -58.15 63.90
N ALA A 161 67.61 -58.77 65.09
CA ALA A 161 68.40 -59.55 66.10
C ALA A 161 67.43 -60.32 67.10
N HIS A 162 67.91 -60.98 68.19
CA HIS A 162 67.12 -61.83 69.14
C HIS A 162 67.60 -61.86 70.62
N THR A 163 66.79 -62.33 71.60
CA THR A 163 67.10 -63.42 72.63
C THR A 163 66.00 -63.63 73.72
N ALA A 164 66.10 -64.70 74.54
CA ALA A 164 65.19 -65.06 75.67
C ALA A 164 65.89 -65.94 76.76
N GLY A 165 65.29 -66.13 77.96
CA GLY A 165 65.86 -66.97 79.05
C GLY A 165 64.95 -67.25 80.28
N ARG A 166 65.27 -68.27 81.11
CA ARG A 166 64.47 -68.86 82.23
C ARG A 166 65.36 -69.47 83.34
N ARG A 167 64.89 -69.63 84.60
CA ARG A 167 65.43 -70.60 85.62
C ARG A 167 64.55 -70.81 86.88
N GLU A 168 64.80 -71.90 87.61
CA GLU A 168 64.14 -72.40 88.85
C GLU A 168 65.17 -73.15 89.76
N ALA A 169 64.81 -73.46 91.03
CA ALA A 169 65.19 -74.66 91.86
C ALA A 169 65.68 -74.47 93.33
N GLU A 170 64.82 -74.89 94.28
CA GLU A 170 65.01 -75.77 95.48
C GLU A 170 66.04 -75.55 96.65
N ARG A 171 65.91 -76.41 97.70
CA ARG A 171 66.55 -76.41 99.04
C ARG A 171 67.00 -77.83 99.45
N THR A 172 67.80 -77.98 100.52
CA THR A 172 68.26 -79.29 101.08
C THR A 172 68.22 -79.37 102.63
N GLY A 173 68.39 -80.58 103.19
CA GLY A 173 68.49 -80.92 104.63
C GLY A 173 69.04 -82.34 104.87
N GLN A 174 69.49 -82.70 106.09
CA GLN A 174 70.32 -83.91 106.35
C GLN A 174 70.26 -84.44 107.81
N ALA A 175 70.62 -85.72 108.10
CA ALA A 175 70.55 -86.37 109.43
C ALA A 175 71.45 -87.64 109.62
N ASP A 176 71.33 -88.32 110.79
CA ASP A 176 71.69 -89.74 111.15
C ASP A 176 73.15 -90.16 111.53
N PRO A 177 73.43 -91.32 112.22
CA PRO A 177 72.67 -92.11 113.25
C PRO A 177 73.58 -92.76 114.38
N VAL A 178 73.35 -94.05 114.82
CA VAL A 178 74.19 -95.01 115.68
C VAL A 178 74.00 -94.93 117.24
N VAL A 179 74.05 -95.93 118.19
CA VAL A 179 74.03 -97.45 118.40
C VAL A 179 74.06 -97.74 119.96
N SER A 180 73.73 -98.88 120.65
CA SER A 180 72.83 -100.05 120.48
C SER A 180 72.34 -100.74 121.82
N LYS A 181 72.96 -101.82 122.38
CA LYS A 181 72.48 -102.67 123.54
C LYS A 181 73.59 -103.48 124.30
N GLY A 182 73.43 -103.76 125.61
CA GLY A 182 74.15 -104.86 126.33
C GLY A 182 73.99 -104.92 127.87
N GLU A 183 73.95 -106.14 128.46
CA GLU A 183 74.14 -106.61 129.88
C GLU A 183 73.68 -105.75 131.09
N ARG A 184 72.96 -106.16 132.16
CA ARG A 184 72.57 -107.41 132.88
C ARG A 184 73.58 -108.07 133.86
N LYS A 185 73.34 -107.84 135.18
CA LYS A 185 73.62 -108.68 136.40
C LYS A 185 74.75 -108.27 137.37
N LYS A 186 74.61 -107.11 138.03
CA LYS A 186 74.99 -106.77 139.43
C LYS A 186 74.31 -105.41 139.71
N PHE A 187 73.56 -105.13 140.77
CA PHE A 187 73.20 -105.86 142.00
C PHE A 187 71.70 -106.23 142.00
N LYS A 188 71.33 -107.44 142.45
CA LYS A 188 69.92 -107.93 142.50
C LYS A 188 69.29 -107.86 143.90
N VAL A 189 69.93 -107.19 144.87
CA VAL A 189 69.53 -107.18 146.29
C VAL A 189 69.09 -105.78 146.75
N GLU A 190 69.96 -104.77 146.60
CA GLU A 190 69.68 -103.36 146.92
C GLU A 190 68.48 -102.80 146.15
N LYS A 191 68.18 -103.42 144.99
CA LYS A 191 66.93 -103.32 144.24
C LYS A 191 65.69 -103.21 145.15
N ARG A 192 65.59 -103.99 146.22
CA ARG A 192 64.38 -104.06 147.06
C ARG A 192 64.19 -102.91 148.07
N ALA A 193 65.23 -102.13 148.36
CA ALA A 193 65.11 -100.98 149.25
C ALA A 193 64.69 -99.71 148.49
N LEU A 194 65.39 -99.38 147.41
CA LEU A 194 65.19 -98.13 146.66
C LEU A 194 63.96 -98.14 145.74
N GLU A 195 63.49 -99.31 145.28
CA GLU A 195 62.28 -99.40 144.44
C GLU A 195 60.99 -98.94 145.15
N LYS A 196 60.94 -98.93 146.51
CA LYS A 196 59.77 -98.43 147.24
C LYS A 196 59.66 -96.90 147.20
N GLU A 197 60.78 -96.20 147.45
CA GLU A 197 60.83 -94.73 147.43
C GLU A 197 60.72 -94.18 145.99
N LEU A 198 61.30 -94.87 145.00
CA LEU A 198 61.12 -94.46 143.61
C LEU A 198 59.63 -94.56 143.18
N ALA A 199 58.92 -95.59 143.63
CA ALA A 199 57.53 -95.83 143.27
C ALA A 199 56.52 -94.87 143.92
N SER A 200 56.85 -94.18 145.02
CA SER A 200 56.03 -93.07 145.53
C SER A 200 56.25 -91.82 144.67
N ALA A 201 57.51 -91.41 144.48
CA ALA A 201 57.89 -90.23 143.69
C ALA A 201 57.38 -90.27 142.24
N GLU A 202 57.47 -91.43 141.56
CA GLU A 202 56.96 -91.59 140.19
C GLU A 202 55.44 -91.33 140.08
N ARG A 203 54.66 -91.70 141.09
CA ARG A 203 53.19 -91.53 141.04
C ARG A 203 52.78 -90.08 141.07
N ASP A 204 53.46 -89.26 141.88
CA ASP A 204 53.12 -87.84 142.01
C ASP A 204 53.70 -86.99 140.87
N LEU A 205 54.83 -87.37 140.28
CA LEU A 205 55.31 -86.79 139.02
C LEU A 205 54.36 -87.10 137.85
N ARG A 206 53.89 -88.35 137.71
CA ARG A 206 52.90 -88.71 136.67
C ARG A 206 51.56 -87.97 136.84
N LYS A 207 51.08 -87.76 138.07
CA LYS A 207 49.91 -86.90 138.32
C LYS A 207 50.14 -85.47 137.83
N LYS A 208 51.27 -84.84 138.20
CA LYS A 208 51.60 -83.45 137.82
C LYS A 208 51.72 -83.29 136.30
N LEU A 209 52.39 -84.22 135.60
CA LEU A 209 52.45 -84.23 134.13
C LEU A 209 51.04 -84.32 133.52
N SER A 210 50.21 -85.27 133.96
CA SER A 210 48.84 -85.42 133.43
C SER A 210 47.94 -84.21 133.67
N ALA A 211 48.23 -83.37 134.68
CA ALA A 211 47.54 -82.11 134.93
C ALA A 211 48.05 -80.99 134.00
N ALA A 212 49.36 -80.91 133.78
CA ALA A 212 49.98 -79.96 132.84
C ALA A 212 49.55 -80.23 131.39
N GLU A 213 49.54 -81.49 130.95
CA GLU A 213 49.05 -81.91 129.62
C GLU A 213 47.57 -81.54 129.41
N LYS A 214 46.74 -81.69 130.45
CA LYS A 214 45.32 -81.29 130.44
C LYS A 214 45.12 -79.77 130.48
N ALA A 215 46.10 -78.99 130.96
CA ALA A 215 46.09 -77.54 130.87
C ALA A 215 46.52 -77.08 129.46
N ALA A 216 47.63 -77.60 128.95
CA ALA A 216 48.16 -77.27 127.63
C ALA A 216 47.18 -77.63 126.50
N SER A 217 46.54 -78.80 126.55
CA SER A 217 45.52 -79.22 125.57
C SER A 217 44.23 -78.39 125.63
N ARG A 218 43.90 -77.77 126.79
CA ARG A 218 42.83 -76.76 126.88
C ARG A 218 43.25 -75.45 126.22
N GLN A 219 44.48 -75.00 126.46
CA GLN A 219 45.02 -73.78 125.82
C GLN A 219 45.11 -73.93 124.29
N LEU A 220 45.62 -75.05 123.78
CA LEU A 220 45.64 -75.37 122.36
C LEU A 220 44.22 -75.31 121.75
N LYS A 221 43.22 -75.96 122.37
CA LYS A 221 41.82 -75.86 121.89
C LYS A 221 41.24 -74.44 121.92
N THR A 222 41.67 -73.57 122.86
CA THR A 222 41.28 -72.15 122.82
C THR A 222 42.02 -71.33 121.76
N LEU A 223 43.23 -71.74 121.37
CA LEU A 223 43.97 -71.13 120.25
C LEU A 223 43.42 -71.62 118.91
N GLU A 224 43.20 -72.92 118.71
CA GLU A 224 42.52 -73.49 117.54
C GLU A 224 41.14 -72.85 117.28
N LYS A 225 40.37 -72.57 118.35
CA LYS A 225 39.09 -71.86 118.22
C LYS A 225 39.28 -70.37 117.84
N LYS A 226 40.40 -69.75 118.20
CA LYS A 226 40.74 -68.38 117.78
C LYS A 226 41.29 -68.33 116.35
N THR A 227 42.15 -69.26 115.94
CA THR A 227 42.64 -69.30 114.55
C THR A 227 41.48 -69.56 113.61
N ARG A 228 40.61 -70.54 113.89
CA ARG A 228 39.37 -70.75 113.09
C ARG A 228 38.42 -69.56 113.08
N GLY A 229 38.42 -68.74 114.13
CA GLY A 229 37.68 -67.48 114.15
C GLY A 229 38.29 -66.42 113.22
N LEU A 230 39.61 -66.31 113.20
CA LEU A 230 40.36 -65.40 112.32
C LEU A 230 40.39 -65.88 110.86
N GLU A 231 40.53 -67.18 110.63
CA GLU A 231 40.42 -67.85 109.34
C GLU A 231 39.05 -67.54 108.72
N LYS A 232 37.96 -67.72 109.49
CA LYS A 232 36.62 -67.32 109.01
C LYS A 232 36.52 -65.81 108.77
N GLN A 233 37.01 -64.95 109.66
CA GLN A 233 36.98 -63.50 109.45
C GLN A 233 37.80 -63.06 108.22
N LEU A 234 38.83 -63.81 107.84
CA LEU A 234 39.59 -63.58 106.61
C LEU A 234 38.78 -64.02 105.38
N GLU A 235 38.08 -65.15 105.43
CA GLU A 235 37.24 -65.68 104.35
C GLU A 235 35.97 -64.82 104.13
N ASP A 236 35.33 -64.38 105.22
CA ASP A 236 34.26 -63.37 105.23
C ASP A 236 34.75 -62.02 104.61
N LYS A 237 36.05 -61.70 104.73
CA LYS A 237 36.64 -60.46 104.14
C LYS A 237 37.18 -60.63 102.73
N VAL A 238 37.64 -61.81 102.33
CA VAL A 238 38.01 -62.10 100.94
C VAL A 238 36.75 -62.04 100.07
N SER A 239 35.67 -62.69 100.49
CA SER A 239 34.39 -62.62 99.77
C SER A 239 33.78 -61.20 99.70
N GLU A 240 34.03 -60.34 100.69
CA GLU A 240 33.69 -58.90 100.61
C GLU A 240 34.55 -58.14 99.59
N VAL A 241 35.84 -58.46 99.47
CA VAL A 241 36.74 -57.89 98.45
C VAL A 241 36.37 -58.37 97.05
N ASP A 242 36.07 -59.65 96.88
CA ASP A 242 35.62 -60.23 95.61
C ASP A 242 34.31 -59.56 95.16
N HIS A 243 33.34 -59.39 96.07
CA HIS A 243 32.09 -58.70 95.81
C HIS A 243 32.30 -57.22 95.40
N LEU A 244 33.23 -56.52 96.06
CA LEU A 244 33.57 -55.14 95.70
C LEU A 244 34.30 -55.03 94.35
N SER A 245 35.18 -55.99 94.02
CA SER A 245 35.84 -56.06 92.71
C SER A 245 34.83 -56.28 91.58
N ALA A 246 33.93 -57.23 91.77
CA ALA A 246 32.87 -57.57 90.82
C ALA A 246 31.79 -56.46 90.69
N VAL A 247 31.67 -55.54 91.65
CA VAL A 247 30.91 -54.28 91.54
C VAL A 247 31.72 -53.21 90.79
N ALA A 248 33.01 -53.07 91.07
CA ALA A 248 33.89 -52.13 90.38
C ALA A 248 33.97 -52.44 88.87
N GLU A 249 34.18 -53.71 88.49
CA GLU A 249 34.14 -54.13 87.09
C GLU A 249 32.78 -53.85 86.43
N LYS A 250 31.68 -53.91 87.17
CA LYS A 250 30.36 -53.55 86.64
C LYS A 250 30.30 -52.05 86.34
N LEU A 251 30.70 -51.21 87.31
CA LEU A 251 30.73 -49.76 87.13
C LEU A 251 31.68 -49.32 86.00
N GLU A 252 32.81 -50.00 85.79
CA GLU A 252 33.69 -49.72 84.65
C GLU A 252 33.03 -50.06 83.30
N ARG A 253 32.19 -51.11 83.23
CA ARG A 253 31.40 -51.44 82.04
C ARG A 253 30.27 -50.45 81.81
N ASP A 254 29.51 -50.12 82.85
CA ASP A 254 28.44 -49.11 82.80
C ASP A 254 29.03 -47.76 82.30
N LEU A 255 30.20 -47.36 82.78
CA LEU A 255 30.93 -46.16 82.32
C LEU A 255 31.51 -46.26 80.89
N VAL A 256 31.75 -47.46 80.36
CA VAL A 256 32.16 -47.65 78.95
C VAL A 256 30.95 -47.59 78.03
N GLU A 257 29.79 -48.14 78.42
CA GLU A 257 28.57 -48.07 77.61
C GLU A 257 28.02 -46.62 77.55
N GLU A 258 28.01 -45.89 78.67
CA GLU A 258 27.75 -44.44 78.70
C GLU A 258 28.69 -43.65 77.79
N ARG A 259 29.98 -44.01 77.74
CA ARG A 259 30.95 -43.37 76.81
C ARG A 259 30.69 -43.74 75.34
N GLU A 260 30.28 -44.97 75.04
CA GLU A 260 29.90 -45.36 73.67
C GLU A 260 28.67 -44.59 73.18
N ASP A 261 27.67 -44.37 74.05
CA ASP A 261 26.44 -43.66 73.70
C ASP A 261 26.59 -42.13 73.74
N MET A 262 27.45 -41.55 74.61
CA MET A 262 27.89 -40.16 74.47
C MET A 262 28.63 -39.94 73.13
N GLN A 263 29.53 -40.83 72.73
CA GLN A 263 30.15 -40.75 71.40
C GLN A 263 29.12 -40.93 70.26
N LYS A 264 28.01 -41.63 70.50
CA LYS A 264 26.91 -41.80 69.53
C LYS A 264 26.09 -40.51 69.40
N THR A 265 25.71 -39.87 70.50
CA THR A 265 25.00 -38.58 70.45
C THR A 265 25.87 -37.46 69.87
N GLU A 266 27.19 -37.43 70.14
CA GLU A 266 28.09 -36.50 69.44
C GLU A 266 28.16 -36.74 67.93
N ARG A 267 27.99 -37.99 67.45
CA ARG A 267 27.93 -38.29 66.01
C ARG A 267 26.62 -37.81 65.43
N GLU A 268 25.50 -38.13 66.08
CA GLU A 268 24.16 -37.67 65.69
C GLU A 268 24.05 -36.13 65.67
N LEU A 269 24.71 -35.43 66.61
CA LEU A 269 24.82 -33.96 66.60
C LEU A 269 25.66 -33.42 65.42
N ARG A 270 26.77 -34.06 65.07
CA ARG A 270 27.58 -33.68 63.90
C ARG A 270 26.85 -33.94 62.58
N ASP A 271 26.12 -35.04 62.49
CA ASP A 271 25.27 -35.36 61.33
C ASP A 271 24.14 -34.32 61.19
N LEU A 272 23.49 -33.93 62.30
CA LEU A 272 22.48 -32.86 62.32
C LEU A 272 23.06 -31.48 61.95
N GLN A 273 24.29 -31.16 62.38
CA GLN A 273 24.99 -29.94 61.95
C GLN A 273 25.26 -29.93 60.44
N GLY A 274 25.71 -31.04 59.87
CA GLY A 274 25.88 -31.18 58.42
C GLY A 274 24.57 -31.07 57.63
N VAL A 275 23.44 -31.47 58.24
CA VAL A 275 22.09 -31.24 57.68
C VAL A 275 21.69 -29.77 57.79
N SER A 276 21.93 -29.07 58.90
CA SER A 276 21.60 -27.64 59.00
C SER A 276 22.42 -26.79 58.04
N GLU A 277 23.72 -27.05 57.88
CA GLU A 277 24.55 -26.42 56.85
C GLU A 277 24.04 -26.72 55.43
N GLY A 278 23.45 -27.92 55.23
CA GLY A 278 22.79 -28.31 53.99
C GLY A 278 21.56 -27.45 53.69
N VAL A 279 20.71 -27.24 54.70
CA VAL A 279 19.51 -26.39 54.60
C VAL A 279 19.89 -24.92 54.41
N GLU A 280 20.90 -24.40 55.11
CA GLU A 280 21.40 -23.03 54.92
C GLU A 280 21.95 -22.81 53.50
N ARG A 281 22.70 -23.77 52.95
CA ARG A 281 23.16 -23.73 51.56
C ARG A 281 22.00 -23.72 50.56
N ALA A 282 21.00 -24.59 50.75
CA ALA A 282 19.81 -24.63 49.90
C ALA A 282 18.97 -23.35 49.98
N LEU A 283 18.77 -22.78 51.18
CA LEU A 283 18.12 -21.47 51.35
C LEU A 283 18.93 -20.34 50.68
N GLY A 284 20.26 -20.42 50.74
CA GLY A 284 21.16 -19.53 50.00
C GLY A 284 21.07 -19.68 48.48
N GLU A 285 20.67 -20.84 47.96
CA GLU A 285 20.45 -21.05 46.52
C GLU A 285 19.06 -20.54 46.11
N VAL A 286 18.00 -20.90 46.83
CA VAL A 286 16.62 -20.41 46.60
C VAL A 286 16.52 -18.88 46.69
N THR A 287 17.27 -18.24 47.60
CA THR A 287 17.31 -16.76 47.66
C THR A 287 18.00 -16.14 46.45
N ARG A 288 19.10 -16.73 45.95
CA ARG A 288 19.75 -16.27 44.70
C ARG A 288 18.87 -16.48 43.48
N GLU A 289 18.14 -17.59 43.40
CA GLU A 289 17.15 -17.82 42.34
C GLU A 289 16.00 -16.82 42.40
N ARG A 290 15.46 -16.54 43.60
CA ARG A 290 14.43 -15.51 43.80
C ARG A 290 14.91 -14.13 43.32
N ASP A 291 16.15 -13.76 43.65
CA ASP A 291 16.70 -12.44 43.33
C ASP A 291 17.09 -12.32 41.84
N LEU A 292 17.51 -13.43 41.20
CA LEU A 292 17.64 -13.51 39.74
C LEU A 292 16.28 -13.38 39.05
N ASN A 293 15.27 -14.13 39.49
CA ASN A 293 13.91 -14.07 38.95
C ASN A 293 13.29 -12.66 39.14
N ALA A 294 13.59 -11.99 40.24
CA ALA A 294 13.18 -10.59 40.46
C ALA A 294 13.87 -9.63 39.47
N ALA A 295 15.16 -9.82 39.17
CA ALA A 295 15.87 -9.04 38.16
C ALA A 295 15.34 -9.30 36.74
N GLU A 296 14.98 -10.55 36.40
CA GLU A 296 14.35 -10.89 35.12
C GLU A 296 12.94 -10.28 35.00
N LEU A 297 12.13 -10.29 36.06
CA LEU A 297 10.82 -9.62 36.09
C LEU A 297 10.93 -8.09 35.93
N ILE A 298 11.99 -7.46 36.48
CA ILE A 298 12.28 -6.04 36.24
C ILE A 298 12.64 -5.81 34.77
N ALA A 299 13.56 -6.60 34.20
CA ALA A 299 13.95 -6.49 32.79
C ALA A 299 12.78 -6.71 31.82
N VAL A 300 11.90 -7.68 32.09
CA VAL A 300 10.68 -7.91 31.31
C VAL A 300 9.71 -6.74 31.46
N ARG A 301 9.55 -6.17 32.67
CA ARG A 301 8.72 -4.95 32.87
C ARG A 301 9.28 -3.75 32.12
N GLU A 302 10.61 -3.59 32.05
CA GLU A 302 11.27 -2.56 31.22
C GLU A 302 11.08 -2.81 29.72
N GLU A 303 11.23 -4.04 29.23
CA GLU A 303 10.98 -4.36 27.82
C GLU A 303 9.48 -4.17 27.46
N CYS A 304 8.54 -4.52 28.34
CA CYS A 304 7.12 -4.19 28.19
C CYS A 304 6.84 -2.68 28.18
N GLY A 305 7.52 -1.90 29.03
CA GLY A 305 7.42 -0.42 29.02
C GLY A 305 7.92 0.19 27.71
N ASN A 306 9.06 -0.29 27.22
CA ASN A 306 9.65 0.12 25.94
C ASN A 306 8.82 -0.33 24.71
N LEU A 307 8.11 -1.45 24.80
CA LEU A 307 7.15 -1.87 23.76
C LEU A 307 5.89 -1.03 23.81
N LYS A 308 5.37 -0.68 25.01
CA LYS A 308 4.21 0.20 25.14
C LYS A 308 4.48 1.61 24.60
N SER A 309 5.63 2.20 24.90
CA SER A 309 5.98 3.52 24.36
C SER A 309 6.17 3.51 22.84
N LYS A 310 6.72 2.44 22.27
CA LYS A 310 6.77 2.25 20.80
C LYS A 310 5.37 2.13 20.19
N LEU A 311 4.49 1.34 20.78
CA LEU A 311 3.11 1.20 20.33
C LEU A 311 2.37 2.54 20.36
N GLN A 312 2.59 3.36 21.40
CA GLN A 312 2.01 4.71 21.48
C GLN A 312 2.54 5.65 20.38
N VAL A 313 3.83 5.56 20.01
CA VAL A 313 4.39 6.33 18.88
C VAL A 313 3.83 5.84 17.54
N GLU A 314 3.69 4.53 17.35
CA GLU A 314 3.07 3.97 16.14
C GLU A 314 1.57 4.31 16.07
N GLU A 315 0.83 4.31 17.18
CA GLU A 315 -0.56 4.82 17.26
C GLU A 315 -0.65 6.30 16.89
N GLU A 316 0.25 7.14 17.40
CA GLU A 316 0.28 8.57 17.04
C GLU A 316 0.61 8.80 15.57
N ASP A 317 1.57 8.06 15.01
CA ASP A 317 1.94 8.19 13.59
C ASP A 317 0.85 7.60 12.67
N HIS A 318 0.11 6.58 13.12
CA HIS A 318 -1.11 6.12 12.46
C HIS A 318 -2.26 7.13 12.55
N ARG A 319 -2.42 7.87 13.67
CA ARG A 319 -3.38 8.99 13.76
C ARG A 319 -3.00 10.10 12.78
N LYS A 320 -1.77 10.63 12.84
CA LYS A 320 -1.26 11.64 11.89
C LYS A 320 -1.44 11.20 10.43
N GLY A 321 -1.20 9.92 10.13
CA GLY A 321 -1.43 9.33 8.81
C GLY A 321 -2.91 9.25 8.40
N LYS A 322 -3.82 8.95 9.33
CA LYS A 322 -5.27 9.01 9.11
C LYS A 322 -5.74 10.44 8.89
N ASP A 323 -5.27 11.38 9.71
CA ASP A 323 -5.67 12.79 9.66
C ASP A 323 -5.27 13.41 8.30
N LEU A 324 -4.05 13.14 7.82
CA LEU A 324 -3.59 13.51 6.48
C LEU A 324 -4.42 12.87 5.36
N LEU A 325 -4.82 11.60 5.49
CA LEU A 325 -5.68 10.94 4.51
C LEU A 325 -7.12 11.50 4.52
N GLU A 326 -7.63 11.93 5.68
CA GLU A 326 -8.92 12.61 5.77
C GLU A 326 -8.86 14.03 5.19
N GLU A 327 -7.75 14.74 5.35
CA GLU A 327 -7.47 16.01 4.68
C GLU A 327 -7.38 15.82 3.15
N GLU A 328 -6.61 14.85 2.65
CA GLU A 328 -6.56 14.49 1.22
C GLU A 328 -7.95 14.12 0.68
N LEU A 329 -8.71 13.26 1.38
CA LEU A 329 -10.09 12.90 1.02
C LEU A 329 -11.09 14.06 1.13
N SER A 330 -10.81 15.09 1.93
CA SER A 330 -11.60 16.33 1.92
C SER A 330 -11.31 17.17 0.68
N SER A 331 -10.02 17.28 0.31
CA SER A 331 -9.59 18.02 -0.88
C SER A 331 -10.09 17.38 -2.18
N LEU A 332 -10.09 16.04 -2.26
CA LEU A 332 -10.63 15.28 -3.38
C LEU A 332 -12.16 15.38 -3.47
N ARG A 333 -12.87 15.45 -2.35
CA ARG A 333 -14.32 15.71 -2.35
C ARG A 333 -14.64 17.14 -2.79
N GLY A 334 -13.89 18.14 -2.33
CA GLY A 334 -14.01 19.52 -2.83
C GLY A 334 -13.73 19.62 -4.33
N ALA A 335 -12.72 18.89 -4.83
CA ALA A 335 -12.42 18.82 -6.26
C ALA A 335 -13.52 18.10 -7.07
N SER A 336 -14.16 17.06 -6.52
CA SER A 336 -15.31 16.39 -7.16
C SER A 336 -16.49 17.35 -7.28
N VAL A 337 -16.86 18.05 -6.20
CA VAL A 337 -17.95 19.03 -6.21
C VAL A 337 -17.67 20.16 -7.21
N ALA A 338 -16.45 20.70 -7.26
CA ALA A 338 -16.09 21.72 -8.24
C ALA A 338 -16.13 21.21 -9.70
N LEU A 339 -15.85 19.92 -9.93
CA LEU A 339 -16.02 19.28 -11.23
C LEU A 339 -17.49 19.07 -11.57
N GLU A 340 -18.31 18.63 -10.61
CA GLU A 340 -19.76 18.46 -10.74
C GLU A 340 -20.47 19.80 -11.03
N GLU A 341 -20.09 20.89 -10.35
CA GLU A 341 -20.52 22.26 -10.65
C GLU A 341 -20.11 22.68 -12.08
N SER A 342 -18.88 22.37 -12.50
CA SER A 342 -18.42 22.69 -13.87
C SER A 342 -19.14 21.88 -14.95
N LEU A 343 -19.50 20.62 -14.66
CA LEU A 343 -20.28 19.76 -15.55
C LEU A 343 -21.72 20.26 -15.65
N ALA A 344 -22.36 20.63 -14.52
CA ALA A 344 -23.70 21.23 -14.53
C ALA A 344 -23.73 22.56 -15.30
N SER A 345 -22.67 23.37 -15.24
CA SER A 345 -22.52 24.58 -16.07
C SER A 345 -22.44 24.24 -17.56
N LEU A 346 -21.63 23.24 -17.94
CA LEU A 346 -21.49 22.80 -19.33
C LEU A 346 -22.75 22.10 -19.88
N GLU A 347 -23.52 21.41 -19.03
CA GLU A 347 -24.84 20.87 -19.38
C GLU A 347 -25.88 21.98 -19.56
N GLY A 348 -25.79 23.06 -18.78
CA GLY A 348 -26.55 24.30 -18.98
C GLY A 348 -26.24 24.96 -20.32
N GLU A 349 -24.97 25.27 -20.59
CA GLU A 349 -24.51 25.82 -21.87
C GLU A 349 -24.91 24.94 -23.06
N ARG A 350 -24.76 23.62 -22.94
CA ARG A 350 -25.22 22.66 -23.95
C ARG A 350 -26.73 22.79 -24.17
N GLY A 351 -27.52 22.77 -23.10
CA GLY A 351 -28.98 22.91 -23.19
C GLY A 351 -29.43 24.24 -23.80
N ASP A 352 -28.65 25.32 -23.62
CA ASP A 352 -28.86 26.59 -24.29
C ASP A 352 -28.57 26.47 -25.81
N THR A 353 -27.43 25.89 -26.20
CA THR A 353 -27.12 25.66 -27.63
C THR A 353 -28.08 24.70 -28.33
N GLU A 354 -28.63 23.69 -27.64
CA GLU A 354 -29.66 22.80 -28.19
C GLU A 354 -30.99 23.53 -28.45
N ARG A 355 -31.31 24.54 -27.62
CA ARG A 355 -32.46 25.44 -27.84
C ARG A 355 -32.19 26.44 -28.97
N GLU A 356 -30.99 26.99 -29.10
CA GLU A 356 -30.60 27.81 -30.26
C GLU A 356 -30.66 27.02 -31.58
N LEU A 357 -30.17 25.78 -31.60
CA LEU A 357 -30.23 24.89 -32.76
C LEU A 357 -31.66 24.52 -33.15
N SER A 358 -32.55 24.35 -32.16
CA SER A 358 -33.98 24.13 -32.41
C SER A 358 -34.64 25.36 -33.04
N ALA A 359 -34.37 26.57 -32.50
CA ALA A 359 -34.88 27.82 -33.06
C ALA A 359 -34.38 28.09 -34.49
N LEU A 360 -33.09 27.84 -34.78
CA LEU A 360 -32.53 27.91 -36.14
C LEU A 360 -33.12 26.84 -37.07
N GLY A 361 -33.55 25.70 -36.53
CA GLY A 361 -34.33 24.69 -37.24
C GLY A 361 -35.70 25.22 -37.67
N GLU A 362 -36.47 25.79 -36.73
CA GLU A 362 -37.77 26.41 -36.99
C GLU A 362 -37.67 27.59 -37.98
N GLU A 363 -36.66 28.46 -37.85
CA GLU A 363 -36.40 29.52 -38.82
C GLU A 363 -36.10 28.97 -40.22
N ARG A 364 -35.29 27.89 -40.31
CA ARG A 364 -34.98 27.23 -41.58
C ARG A 364 -36.24 26.63 -42.21
N GLU A 365 -37.10 25.97 -41.44
CA GLU A 365 -38.36 25.41 -41.96
C GLU A 365 -39.31 26.51 -42.44
N MET A 366 -39.45 27.61 -41.70
CA MET A 366 -40.21 28.79 -42.16
C MET A 366 -39.65 29.40 -43.44
N LEU A 367 -38.32 29.51 -43.56
CA LEU A 367 -37.66 30.01 -44.78
C LEU A 367 -37.86 29.05 -45.96
N GLN A 368 -37.79 27.73 -45.74
CA GLN A 368 -38.01 26.73 -46.78
C GLN A 368 -39.46 26.74 -47.26
N ALA A 369 -40.44 26.79 -46.34
CA ALA A 369 -41.85 26.96 -46.67
C ALA A 369 -42.12 28.26 -47.46
N ARG A 370 -41.42 29.36 -47.10
CA ARG A 370 -41.51 30.64 -47.81
C ARG A 370 -40.92 30.55 -49.23
N ILE A 371 -39.80 29.86 -49.41
CA ILE A 371 -39.23 29.59 -50.75
C ILE A 371 -40.22 28.76 -51.58
N GLU A 372 -40.78 27.69 -51.03
CA GLU A 372 -41.80 26.89 -51.72
C GLU A 372 -43.02 27.71 -52.14
N THR A 373 -43.50 28.64 -51.30
CA THR A 373 -44.61 29.53 -51.71
C THR A 373 -44.21 30.45 -52.85
N GLN A 374 -43.00 31.01 -52.85
CA GLN A 374 -42.51 31.84 -53.96
C GLN A 374 -42.27 31.04 -55.24
N GLU A 375 -41.93 29.75 -55.15
CA GLU A 375 -41.83 28.88 -56.32
C GLU A 375 -43.21 28.50 -56.88
N LYS A 376 -44.21 28.28 -56.01
CA LYS A 376 -45.61 28.08 -56.40
C LYS A 376 -46.20 29.35 -57.05
N GLU A 377 -45.85 30.54 -56.55
CA GLU A 377 -46.18 31.82 -57.20
C GLU A 377 -45.51 31.96 -58.57
N ARG A 378 -44.18 31.81 -58.66
CA ARG A 378 -43.40 31.92 -59.91
C ARG A 378 -43.81 30.91 -60.98
N THR A 379 -44.17 29.69 -60.60
CA THR A 379 -44.70 28.68 -61.54
C THR A 379 -46.10 29.03 -62.01
N GLY A 380 -46.96 29.57 -61.13
CA GLY A 380 -48.25 30.14 -61.51
C GLY A 380 -48.12 31.36 -62.44
N GLU A 381 -47.11 32.21 -62.26
CA GLU A 381 -46.79 33.32 -63.18
C GLU A 381 -46.29 32.83 -64.54
N ARG A 382 -45.37 31.84 -64.56
CA ARG A 382 -44.92 31.20 -65.81
C ARG A 382 -46.10 30.60 -66.59
N ALA A 383 -47.01 29.89 -65.93
CA ALA A 383 -48.20 29.32 -66.58
C ALA A 383 -49.12 30.39 -67.18
N LYS A 384 -49.30 31.55 -66.51
CA LYS A 384 -50.04 32.70 -67.08
C LYS A 384 -49.34 33.24 -68.33
N LEU A 385 -48.02 33.46 -68.25
CA LEU A 385 -47.21 33.97 -69.37
C LEU A 385 -47.16 32.98 -70.55
N GLU A 386 -47.15 31.67 -70.31
CA GLU A 386 -47.23 30.66 -71.36
C GLU A 386 -48.59 30.66 -72.08
N GLU A 387 -49.69 30.82 -71.34
CA GLU A 387 -51.04 30.94 -71.91
C GLU A 387 -51.25 32.30 -72.62
N GLU A 388 -50.60 33.38 -72.18
CA GLU A 388 -50.54 34.65 -72.91
C GLU A 388 -49.69 34.53 -74.18
N LEU A 389 -48.52 33.88 -74.13
CA LEU A 389 -47.69 33.59 -75.30
C LEU A 389 -48.41 32.68 -76.30
N LYS A 390 -49.25 31.74 -75.83
CA LYS A 390 -50.11 30.91 -76.67
C LYS A 390 -51.17 31.76 -77.39
N LYS A 391 -51.88 32.64 -76.70
CA LYS A 391 -52.82 33.60 -77.32
C LYS A 391 -52.13 34.55 -78.31
N LEU A 392 -50.89 34.95 -78.03
CA LEU A 392 -50.06 35.74 -78.95
C LEU A 392 -49.63 34.94 -80.19
N ARG A 393 -49.41 33.63 -80.09
CA ARG A 393 -49.20 32.75 -81.25
C ARG A 393 -50.47 32.59 -82.07
N GLU A 394 -51.61 32.30 -81.43
CA GLU A 394 -52.92 32.17 -82.08
C GLU A 394 -53.30 33.45 -82.84
N THR A 395 -53.14 34.63 -82.23
CA THR A 395 -53.36 35.92 -82.91
C THR A 395 -52.35 36.19 -84.02
N ARG A 396 -51.07 35.78 -83.85
CA ARG A 396 -50.07 35.86 -84.93
C ARG A 396 -50.42 34.95 -86.11
N GLU A 397 -50.88 33.72 -85.87
CA GLU A 397 -51.30 32.79 -86.95
C GLU A 397 -52.50 33.35 -87.72
N VAL A 398 -53.46 33.98 -87.04
CA VAL A 398 -54.56 34.71 -87.69
C VAL A 398 -54.04 35.91 -88.50
N ILE A 399 -53.07 36.67 -87.98
CA ILE A 399 -52.45 37.79 -88.71
C ILE A 399 -51.66 37.30 -89.92
N GLU A 400 -50.90 36.21 -89.82
CA GLU A 400 -50.19 35.60 -90.95
C GLU A 400 -51.18 35.06 -92.00
N GLY A 401 -52.28 34.43 -91.58
CA GLY A 401 -53.39 34.06 -92.45
C GLY A 401 -53.94 35.26 -93.23
N ASN A 402 -54.31 36.34 -92.52
CA ASN A 402 -54.80 37.59 -93.11
C ASN A 402 -53.77 38.24 -94.04
N LEU A 403 -52.48 38.22 -93.70
CA LEU A 403 -51.41 38.68 -94.58
C LEU A 403 -51.33 37.83 -95.85
N THR A 404 -51.47 36.50 -95.79
CA THR A 404 -51.49 35.68 -97.02
C THR A 404 -52.72 35.97 -97.89
N ALA A 405 -53.88 36.29 -97.28
CA ALA A 405 -55.08 36.71 -98.01
C ALA A 405 -54.83 38.06 -98.72
N ILE A 406 -54.36 39.08 -97.99
CA ILE A 406 -54.01 40.40 -98.55
C ILE A 406 -52.93 40.27 -99.65
N THR A 407 -51.96 39.35 -99.54
CA THR A 407 -51.01 39.11 -100.63
C THR A 407 -51.64 38.50 -101.88
N ARG A 408 -52.66 37.63 -101.73
CA ARG A 408 -53.43 37.10 -102.87
C ARG A 408 -54.25 38.20 -103.52
N GLU A 409 -55.05 38.94 -102.75
CA GLU A 409 -55.84 40.08 -103.24
C GLU A 409 -54.97 41.12 -103.97
N ARG A 410 -53.79 41.44 -103.41
CA ARG A 410 -52.79 42.32 -104.02
C ARG A 410 -52.28 41.78 -105.35
N ASP A 411 -51.97 40.49 -105.43
CA ASP A 411 -51.37 39.90 -106.63
C ASP A 411 -52.42 39.58 -107.71
N GLU A 412 -53.66 39.28 -107.32
CA GLU A 412 -54.84 39.29 -108.18
C GLU A 412 -55.09 40.71 -108.74
N GLY A 413 -55.08 41.74 -107.89
CA GLY A 413 -55.18 43.15 -108.30
C GLY A 413 -54.05 43.61 -109.22
N LYS A 414 -52.80 43.13 -109.02
CA LYS A 414 -51.70 43.33 -109.99
C LYS A 414 -52.02 42.67 -111.34
N ASN A 415 -52.48 41.41 -111.34
CA ASN A 415 -52.85 40.70 -112.55
C ASN A 415 -54.01 41.39 -113.29
N GLU A 416 -54.97 42.00 -112.58
CA GLU A 416 -56.01 42.83 -113.18
C GLU A 416 -55.47 44.15 -113.74
N LEU A 417 -54.57 44.84 -113.02
CA LEU A 417 -53.88 46.03 -113.52
C LEU A 417 -53.01 45.73 -114.74
N GLU A 418 -52.40 44.55 -114.84
CA GLU A 418 -51.63 44.13 -116.02
C GLU A 418 -52.54 43.79 -117.21
N LYS A 419 -53.69 43.13 -116.97
CA LYS A 419 -54.76 42.98 -117.97
C LYS A 419 -55.33 44.33 -118.42
N ALA A 420 -55.45 45.31 -117.52
CA ALA A 420 -55.90 46.66 -117.85
C ALA A 420 -54.83 47.44 -118.65
N ARG A 421 -53.55 47.33 -118.28
CA ARG A 421 -52.42 47.94 -119.01
C ARG A 421 -52.25 47.37 -120.41
N SER A 422 -52.34 46.06 -120.57
CA SER A 422 -52.27 45.42 -121.89
C SER A 422 -53.46 45.78 -122.79
N ARG A 423 -54.69 45.89 -122.22
CA ARG A 423 -55.85 46.49 -122.93
C ARG A 423 -55.59 47.94 -123.32
N HIS A 424 -55.07 48.77 -122.40
CA HIS A 424 -54.77 50.17 -122.65
C HIS A 424 -53.72 50.34 -123.76
N GLU A 425 -52.64 49.55 -123.72
CA GLU A 425 -51.59 49.61 -124.74
C GLU A 425 -52.10 49.11 -126.10
N ALA A 426 -52.97 48.10 -126.14
CA ALA A 426 -53.66 47.70 -127.36
C ALA A 426 -54.57 48.82 -127.92
N THR A 427 -55.30 49.55 -127.06
CA THR A 427 -56.07 50.73 -127.49
C THR A 427 -55.18 51.90 -127.92
N LYS A 428 -54.03 52.11 -127.28
CA LYS A 428 -53.05 53.13 -127.64
C LYS A 428 -52.43 52.83 -129.00
N VAL A 429 -51.94 51.61 -129.25
CA VAL A 429 -51.42 51.18 -130.56
C VAL A 429 -52.50 51.24 -131.65
N ARG A 430 -53.77 51.02 -131.31
CA ARG A 430 -54.89 51.25 -132.24
C ARG A 430 -55.08 52.74 -132.54
N LEU A 431 -55.13 53.59 -131.53
CA LEU A 431 -55.27 55.05 -131.69
C LEU A 431 -54.06 55.66 -132.41
N GLU A 432 -52.85 55.16 -132.20
CA GLU A 432 -51.65 55.54 -132.95
C GLU A 432 -51.76 55.16 -134.44
N LYS A 433 -52.34 54.00 -134.78
CA LYS A 433 -52.62 53.62 -136.17
C LYS A 433 -53.73 54.47 -136.81
N GLU A 434 -54.79 54.78 -136.06
CA GLU A 434 -55.86 55.69 -136.50
C GLU A 434 -55.31 57.11 -136.69
N ALA A 435 -54.48 57.61 -135.77
CA ALA A 435 -53.78 58.89 -135.89
C ALA A 435 -52.79 58.93 -137.07
N GLN A 436 -52.02 57.86 -137.32
CA GLN A 436 -51.17 57.74 -138.52
C GLN A 436 -51.99 57.70 -139.82
N SER A 437 -53.20 57.13 -139.79
CA SER A 437 -54.13 57.18 -140.92
C SER A 437 -54.61 58.62 -141.17
N HIS A 438 -55.06 59.30 -140.10
CA HIS A 438 -55.48 60.71 -140.17
C HIS A 438 -54.32 61.66 -140.52
N GLN A 439 -53.09 61.37 -140.10
CA GLN A 439 -51.90 62.11 -140.53
C GLN A 439 -51.66 61.93 -142.03
N LYS A 440 -51.72 60.70 -142.57
CA LYS A 440 -51.60 60.45 -144.01
C LYS A 440 -52.74 61.08 -144.83
N GLN A 441 -53.95 61.16 -144.26
CA GLN A 441 -55.06 61.93 -144.85
C GLN A 441 -54.76 63.44 -144.82
N SER A 442 -54.26 63.97 -143.70
CA SER A 442 -53.85 65.38 -143.56
C SER A 442 -52.69 65.75 -144.50
N GLU A 443 -51.73 64.86 -144.72
CA GLU A 443 -50.63 65.01 -145.67
C GLU A 443 -51.07 64.92 -147.15
N LYS A 444 -52.24 64.30 -147.42
CA LYS A 444 -52.88 64.34 -148.74
C LYS A 444 -53.63 65.65 -148.94
N VAL A 445 -54.48 66.02 -147.97
CA VAL A 445 -55.23 67.28 -147.98
C VAL A 445 -54.30 68.50 -147.97
N SER A 446 -53.14 68.44 -147.31
CA SER A 446 -52.17 69.54 -147.32
C SER A 446 -51.43 69.70 -148.65
N LYS A 447 -51.32 68.64 -149.47
CA LYS A 447 -50.85 68.74 -150.86
C LYS A 447 -51.90 69.36 -151.76
N GLU A 448 -53.15 68.90 -151.65
CA GLU A 448 -54.31 69.48 -152.35
C GLU A 448 -54.50 70.98 -152.00
N LEU A 449 -54.27 71.35 -150.73
CA LEU A 449 -54.23 72.74 -150.25
C LEU A 449 -52.98 73.52 -150.68
N LEU A 450 -51.89 72.86 -151.11
CA LEU A 450 -50.68 73.52 -151.59
C LEU A 450 -50.76 73.78 -153.11
N GLU A 451 -51.45 72.93 -153.85
CA GLU A 451 -51.79 73.15 -155.26
C GLU A 451 -52.77 74.33 -155.40
N THR A 452 -53.89 74.30 -154.66
CA THR A 452 -54.85 75.43 -154.63
C THR A 452 -54.26 76.74 -154.06
N ARG A 453 -53.21 76.67 -153.22
CA ARG A 453 -52.45 77.87 -152.83
C ARG A 453 -51.62 78.45 -153.98
N LYS A 454 -51.00 77.63 -154.84
CA LYS A 454 -50.29 78.13 -156.03
C LYS A 454 -51.25 78.85 -156.99
N GLU A 455 -52.44 78.30 -157.19
CA GLU A 455 -53.51 78.94 -157.99
C GLU A 455 -53.93 80.29 -157.38
N ARG A 456 -54.17 80.33 -156.06
CA ARG A 456 -54.52 81.56 -155.32
C ARG A 456 -53.41 82.60 -155.34
N ASP A 457 -52.15 82.19 -155.23
CA ASP A 457 -51.02 83.11 -155.10
C ASP A 457 -50.65 83.74 -156.46
N ALA A 458 -50.91 83.03 -157.58
CA ALA A 458 -50.92 83.64 -158.91
C ALA A 458 -52.05 84.69 -159.10
N LEU A 459 -53.19 84.54 -158.41
CA LEU A 459 -54.25 85.56 -158.36
C LEU A 459 -53.91 86.73 -157.40
N ARG A 460 -52.93 86.56 -156.51
CA ARG A 460 -52.53 87.57 -155.52
C ARG A 460 -51.58 88.62 -156.10
N GLU A 461 -50.61 88.24 -156.93
CA GLU A 461 -49.74 89.23 -157.61
C GLU A 461 -50.58 90.25 -158.42
N VAL A 462 -51.65 89.77 -159.07
CA VAL A 462 -52.60 90.63 -159.81
C VAL A 462 -53.29 91.66 -158.90
N ALA A 463 -53.57 91.31 -157.64
CA ALA A 463 -54.26 92.18 -156.69
C ALA A 463 -53.31 93.11 -155.90
N GLU A 464 -52.05 92.72 -155.70
CA GLU A 464 -51.05 93.55 -154.99
C GLU A 464 -50.58 94.74 -155.84
N ALA A 465 -50.68 94.64 -157.18
CA ALA A 465 -50.52 95.78 -158.09
C ALA A 465 -51.52 96.92 -157.82
N ASP A 466 -52.80 96.59 -157.59
CA ASP A 466 -53.87 97.56 -157.31
C ASP A 466 -53.79 98.20 -155.91
N ALA A 467 -52.97 97.66 -155.00
CA ALA A 467 -52.88 98.15 -153.62
C ALA A 467 -52.03 99.42 -153.50
N VAL A 468 -50.94 99.53 -154.27
CA VAL A 468 -49.91 100.58 -154.14
C VAL A 468 -50.47 102.00 -154.36
N GLU A 469 -51.55 102.16 -155.12
CA GLU A 469 -52.20 103.46 -155.30
C GLU A 469 -52.88 104.02 -154.03
N ARG A 470 -53.22 103.16 -153.05
CA ARG A 470 -54.02 103.55 -151.86
C ARG A 470 -53.18 104.18 -150.76
N ASP A 471 -52.02 103.62 -150.44
CA ASP A 471 -51.12 104.03 -149.34
C ASP A 471 -50.56 105.46 -149.44
N THR A 472 -50.77 106.12 -150.59
CA THR A 472 -50.48 107.54 -150.77
C THR A 472 -51.35 108.45 -149.90
N ARG A 473 -52.53 107.99 -149.47
CA ARG A 473 -53.58 108.82 -148.83
C ARG A 473 -53.59 108.82 -147.29
N GLU A 474 -53.15 107.76 -146.61
CA GLU A 474 -53.31 107.65 -145.14
C GLU A 474 -52.42 108.58 -144.30
N ARG A 475 -51.42 109.24 -144.90
CA ARG A 475 -50.40 110.03 -144.17
C ARG A 475 -50.94 111.30 -143.49
N GLU A 476 -52.21 111.63 -143.70
CA GLU A 476 -52.86 112.83 -143.16
C GLU A 476 -53.34 112.67 -141.68
N LEU A 477 -53.39 111.45 -141.15
CA LEU A 477 -54.05 111.13 -139.86
C LEU A 477 -53.33 111.55 -138.56
N VAL A 478 -52.04 111.90 -138.60
CA VAL A 478 -51.15 111.77 -137.40
C VAL A 478 -51.31 112.88 -136.33
N ARG A 479 -52.01 113.99 -136.60
CA ARG A 479 -51.85 115.25 -135.82
C ARG A 479 -52.58 115.39 -134.47
N LEU A 480 -53.53 114.52 -134.10
CA LEU A 480 -54.56 114.82 -133.07
C LEU A 480 -54.39 114.18 -131.67
N ARG A 481 -53.21 113.64 -131.32
CA ARG A 481 -53.09 112.58 -130.30
C ARG A 481 -52.37 112.97 -128.98
N LYS A 482 -52.74 114.07 -128.30
CA LYS A 482 -51.79 114.76 -127.37
C LYS A 482 -52.31 115.39 -126.05
N THR A 483 -53.38 114.89 -125.41
CA THR A 483 -54.12 115.69 -124.40
C THR A 483 -54.62 115.03 -123.09
N GLU A 484 -54.26 113.78 -122.74
CA GLU A 484 -55.09 112.97 -121.81
C GLU A 484 -54.50 112.58 -120.43
N GLU A 485 -53.24 112.91 -120.11
CA GLU A 485 -52.44 112.21 -119.06
C GLU A 485 -52.39 112.88 -117.64
N THR A 486 -53.41 113.60 -117.16
CA THR A 486 -53.23 114.56 -116.03
C THR A 486 -54.11 114.43 -114.76
N LEU A 487 -54.63 113.26 -114.38
CA LEU A 487 -55.45 113.10 -113.15
C LEU A 487 -54.90 112.03 -112.18
N SER A 488 -54.84 112.35 -110.88
CA SER A 488 -53.98 111.68 -109.89
C SER A 488 -54.48 111.75 -108.43
N SER A 489 -53.77 111.07 -107.53
CA SER A 489 -53.46 111.47 -106.14
C SER A 489 -54.59 111.66 -105.10
N GLN A 490 -55.26 110.59 -104.65
CA GLN A 490 -56.05 110.59 -103.38
C GLN A 490 -56.05 109.23 -102.64
N ALA A 491 -55.94 109.29 -101.29
CA ALA A 491 -56.34 108.29 -100.25
C ALA A 491 -55.26 107.53 -99.41
N GLU A 492 -54.53 108.24 -98.53
CA GLU A 492 -53.69 107.66 -97.45
C GLU A 492 -54.03 108.31 -96.08
N ALA A 493 -54.72 107.65 -95.12
CA ALA A 493 -55.27 108.40 -93.97
C ALA A 493 -55.53 107.77 -92.57
N ALA A 494 -55.63 106.44 -92.36
CA ALA A 494 -56.31 105.91 -91.14
C ALA A 494 -55.57 104.81 -90.34
N ALA A 495 -54.77 105.18 -89.32
CA ALA A 495 -54.17 104.24 -88.36
C ALA A 495 -53.60 104.93 -87.07
N LYS A 496 -54.41 105.34 -86.08
CA LYS A 496 -53.89 106.19 -84.97
C LYS A 496 -54.59 106.28 -83.58
N LEU A 497 -55.20 105.21 -83.05
CA LEU A 497 -55.70 105.15 -81.65
C LEU A 497 -55.27 103.81 -81.01
N HIS A 498 -54.23 103.77 -80.16
CA HIS A 498 -54.12 104.18 -78.73
C HIS A 498 -54.73 103.14 -77.75
N GLN A 499 -54.06 102.46 -76.80
CA GLN A 499 -52.74 102.56 -76.13
C GLN A 499 -52.67 103.33 -74.78
N GLU A 500 -53.66 103.20 -73.88
CA GLU A 500 -53.68 103.99 -72.61
C GLU A 500 -54.04 103.24 -71.28
N GLU A 501 -54.48 101.97 -71.28
CA GLU A 501 -55.09 101.35 -70.06
C GLU A 501 -54.13 100.60 -69.10
N ALA A 502 -52.81 100.83 -69.15
CA ALA A 502 -51.82 99.96 -68.49
C ALA A 502 -51.37 100.35 -67.05
N GLU A 503 -51.77 101.51 -66.52
CA GLU A 503 -51.00 102.18 -65.43
C GLU A 503 -51.58 102.12 -64.00
N LYS A 504 -52.60 101.30 -63.70
CA LYS A 504 -53.28 101.32 -62.37
C LYS A 504 -52.85 100.22 -61.38
N ASN A 505 -51.82 100.54 -60.59
CA ASN A 505 -51.71 100.25 -59.13
C ASN A 505 -51.68 98.76 -58.70
N SER A 506 -50.61 98.14 -58.16
CA SER A 506 -49.33 98.59 -57.57
C SER A 506 -49.34 99.34 -56.22
N GLN A 507 -50.48 99.38 -55.49
CA GLN A 507 -50.64 100.20 -54.27
C GLN A 507 -51.12 99.46 -52.99
N GLN A 508 -50.79 98.17 -52.80
CA GLN A 508 -51.27 97.38 -51.64
C GLN A 508 -50.19 96.51 -50.97
N LEU A 509 -49.03 97.08 -50.63
CA LEU A 509 -47.91 96.34 -50.00
C LEU A 509 -47.26 97.01 -48.77
N GLU A 510 -47.80 98.12 -48.25
CA GLU A 510 -47.18 98.94 -47.19
C GLU A 510 -48.00 99.00 -45.86
N GLU A 511 -48.69 97.92 -45.47
CA GLU A 511 -49.39 97.84 -44.16
C GLU A 511 -48.68 96.92 -43.15
N LEU A 512 -47.34 96.93 -43.20
CA LEU A 512 -46.44 96.13 -42.36
C LEU A 512 -46.36 96.57 -40.87
N GLU A 513 -45.77 95.66 -40.07
CA GLU A 513 -44.90 95.93 -38.90
C GLU A 513 -45.43 96.57 -37.61
N ARG A 514 -46.62 97.18 -37.55
CA ARG A 514 -46.89 98.14 -36.45
C ARG A 514 -47.10 97.64 -35.01
N LYS A 515 -47.41 96.36 -34.72
CA LYS A 515 -47.64 95.85 -33.33
C LYS A 515 -47.29 94.35 -33.19
N GLY A 516 -46.39 93.89 -32.31
CA GLY A 516 -45.49 94.59 -31.37
C GLY A 516 -45.56 93.99 -29.96
N GLY A 517 -44.50 93.29 -29.51
CA GLY A 517 -44.50 92.46 -28.30
C GLY A 517 -44.86 93.21 -26.99
N SER A 518 -45.88 92.72 -26.28
CA SER A 518 -46.44 93.38 -25.09
C SER A 518 -46.97 92.45 -23.97
N LEU A 519 -46.77 91.12 -24.04
CA LEU A 519 -47.45 90.17 -23.13
C LEU A 519 -46.55 89.11 -22.45
N GLU A 520 -45.23 89.18 -22.55
CA GLU A 520 -44.32 88.22 -21.87
C GLU A 520 -43.81 88.69 -20.49
N SER A 521 -44.22 89.88 -20.02
CA SER A 521 -43.63 90.55 -18.85
C SER A 521 -44.47 90.51 -17.55
N GLN A 522 -45.63 89.83 -17.53
CA GLN A 522 -46.63 89.98 -16.46
C GLN A 522 -46.88 88.74 -15.57
N LEU A 523 -46.19 87.61 -15.77
CA LEU A 523 -46.53 86.31 -15.13
C LEU A 523 -45.45 85.71 -14.21
N ARG A 524 -44.53 86.51 -13.65
CA ARG A 524 -43.45 85.99 -12.76
C ARG A 524 -43.32 86.62 -11.36
N THR A 525 -44.11 87.64 -11.00
CA THR A 525 -43.89 88.41 -9.76
C THR A 525 -45.18 88.69 -8.96
N ILE A 526 -45.91 87.61 -8.65
CA ILE A 526 -46.83 87.53 -7.50
C ILE A 526 -46.43 86.23 -6.77
N GLN A 527 -45.57 86.33 -5.75
CA GLN A 527 -45.93 86.18 -4.33
C GLN A 527 -46.46 84.76 -4.00
N GLN A 528 -45.77 83.89 -3.25
CA GLN A 528 -44.76 84.07 -2.19
C GLN A 528 -45.28 84.62 -0.85
N GLU A 529 -46.45 84.15 -0.41
CA GLU A 529 -46.87 84.16 1.00
C GLU A 529 -47.32 82.73 1.36
N LYS A 530 -46.79 81.92 2.30
CA LYS A 530 -46.00 82.05 3.55
C LYS A 530 -46.86 81.73 4.80
N GLY A 531 -46.76 80.49 5.29
CA GLY A 531 -47.19 80.12 6.66
C GLY A 531 -47.70 78.68 6.79
N GLY A 532 -47.01 77.82 7.57
CA GLY A 532 -47.43 76.42 7.71
C GLY A 532 -46.72 75.54 8.74
N VAL A 533 -45.79 76.05 9.56
CA VAL A 533 -44.98 75.21 10.49
C VAL A 533 -45.00 75.82 11.90
N ALA A 534 -46.13 75.66 12.63
CA ALA A 534 -46.33 76.39 13.89
C ALA A 534 -47.35 75.79 14.91
N ARG A 535 -47.74 74.50 14.84
CA ARG A 535 -48.74 73.92 15.79
C ARG A 535 -48.42 72.56 16.42
N GLU A 536 -47.41 71.82 15.99
CA GLU A 536 -47.15 70.45 16.47
C GLU A 536 -46.06 70.35 17.57
N LEU A 537 -45.46 71.49 17.97
CA LEU A 537 -44.41 71.55 19.01
C LEU A 537 -44.92 72.00 20.39
N ALA A 538 -46.24 71.99 20.63
CA ALA A 538 -46.85 72.52 21.85
C ALA A 538 -47.46 71.47 22.81
N SER A 539 -47.73 70.24 22.34
CA SER A 539 -48.40 69.20 23.14
C SER A 539 -47.47 68.38 24.05
N MET A 540 -46.17 68.28 23.72
CA MET A 540 -45.22 67.40 24.40
C MET A 540 -44.68 67.93 25.75
N ALA A 541 -45.18 69.07 26.24
CA ALA A 541 -44.68 69.72 27.45
C ALA A 541 -45.44 69.32 28.73
N ASP A 542 -46.76 69.19 28.65
CA ASP A 542 -47.64 69.09 29.84
C ASP A 542 -47.67 67.70 30.50
N GLU A 543 -47.32 66.64 29.76
CA GLU A 543 -47.30 65.28 30.30
C GLU A 543 -46.18 65.07 31.33
N ARG A 544 -45.05 65.77 31.15
CA ARG A 544 -43.82 65.57 31.93
C ARG A 544 -43.96 66.00 33.40
N ALA A 545 -44.78 67.02 33.66
CA ALA A 545 -44.93 67.60 35.01
C ALA A 545 -45.80 66.76 35.96
N ARG A 546 -46.60 65.81 35.45
CA ARG A 546 -47.53 65.01 36.29
C ARG A 546 -46.82 63.86 37.01
N LEU A 547 -45.78 63.28 36.39
CA LEU A 547 -45.09 62.08 36.88
C LEU A 547 -44.20 62.31 38.11
N GLU A 548 -43.80 63.56 38.39
CA GLU A 548 -42.89 63.86 39.50
C GLU A 548 -43.60 63.94 40.87
N SER A 549 -44.91 64.16 40.92
CA SER A 549 -45.66 64.32 42.18
C SER A 549 -45.97 62.99 42.89
N ASP A 550 -46.24 61.91 42.12
CA ASP A 550 -46.57 60.60 42.69
C ASP A 550 -45.35 59.88 43.31
N LEU A 551 -44.14 60.33 42.93
CA LEU A 551 -42.84 59.83 43.41
C LEU A 551 -42.46 60.25 44.84
N LEU A 552 -43.27 61.08 45.50
CA LEU A 552 -43.04 61.56 46.86
C LEU A 552 -43.92 60.87 47.91
N LEU A 553 -45.22 60.72 47.66
CA LEU A 553 -46.15 60.04 48.58
C LEU A 553 -45.82 58.55 48.77
N SER A 554 -45.27 57.92 47.73
CA SER A 554 -44.78 56.54 47.77
C SER A 554 -43.66 56.31 48.79
N ARG A 555 -42.87 57.34 49.14
CA ARG A 555 -41.70 57.19 50.05
C ARG A 555 -42.09 57.01 51.52
N GLN A 556 -43.15 57.66 51.98
CA GLN A 556 -43.60 57.55 53.38
C GLN A 556 -44.27 56.21 53.71
N ALA A 557 -44.59 55.39 52.70
CA ALA A 557 -44.97 53.99 52.91
C ALA A 557 -43.76 53.09 53.24
N VAL A 558 -42.53 53.49 52.87
CA VAL A 558 -41.32 52.66 52.99
C VAL A 558 -40.86 52.54 54.44
N GLU A 559 -40.73 53.66 55.17
CA GLU A 559 -40.26 53.68 56.57
C GLU A 559 -41.12 52.80 57.51
N LYS A 560 -42.41 52.65 57.22
CA LYS A 560 -43.29 51.76 57.98
C LYS A 560 -43.06 50.28 57.65
N MET A 561 -42.77 49.96 56.39
CA MET A 561 -42.36 48.61 55.98
C MET A 561 -41.02 48.21 56.62
N GLU A 562 -40.07 49.13 56.76
CA GLU A 562 -38.77 48.90 57.41
C GLU A 562 -38.90 48.42 58.87
N SER A 563 -39.87 48.95 59.61
CA SER A 563 -40.13 48.47 60.99
C SER A 563 -40.59 47.01 61.05
N GLN A 564 -41.37 46.55 60.07
CA GLN A 564 -41.80 45.15 59.94
C GLN A 564 -40.70 44.29 59.30
N LEU A 565 -39.82 44.89 58.51
CA LEU A 565 -38.64 44.24 57.94
C LEU A 565 -37.72 43.71 59.05
N VAL A 566 -37.50 44.43 60.14
CA VAL A 566 -36.58 44.00 61.23
C VAL A 566 -37.12 42.79 62.01
N GLU A 567 -38.43 42.74 62.33
CA GLU A 567 -39.02 41.53 62.93
C GLU A 567 -39.00 40.36 61.94
N ALA A 568 -39.34 40.62 60.67
CA ALA A 568 -39.25 39.64 59.59
C ALA A 568 -37.80 39.16 59.36
N GLU A 569 -36.79 40.01 59.56
CA GLU A 569 -35.36 39.68 59.50
C GLU A 569 -34.95 38.77 60.65
N SER A 570 -35.52 38.93 61.85
CA SER A 570 -35.27 38.01 62.97
C SER A 570 -35.89 36.62 62.75
N ALA A 571 -37.07 36.56 62.14
CA ALA A 571 -37.72 35.31 61.73
C ALA A 571 -36.98 34.68 60.55
N ARG A 572 -36.59 35.50 59.57
CA ARG A 572 -35.75 35.14 58.43
C ARG A 572 -34.38 34.65 58.87
N ALA A 573 -33.75 35.19 59.91
CA ALA A 573 -32.46 34.68 60.40
C ALA A 573 -32.56 33.24 60.93
N LYS A 574 -33.71 32.88 61.54
CA LYS A 574 -34.02 31.50 61.95
C LYS A 574 -34.37 30.63 60.74
N LEU A 575 -35.24 31.10 59.85
CA LEU A 575 -35.56 30.40 58.60
C LEU A 575 -34.33 30.26 57.67
N GLU A 576 -33.35 31.15 57.76
CA GLU A 576 -32.05 31.04 57.08
C GLU A 576 -31.10 30.09 57.82
N SER A 577 -31.23 29.88 59.14
CA SER A 577 -30.53 28.81 59.85
C SER A 577 -31.09 27.46 59.42
N ASP A 578 -32.41 27.31 59.48
CA ASP A 578 -33.12 26.09 59.09
C ASP A 578 -32.96 25.84 57.58
N SER A 579 -32.96 26.91 56.76
CA SER A 579 -32.64 26.83 55.33
C SER A 579 -31.15 26.60 55.06
N ARG A 580 -30.21 26.92 55.95
CA ARG A 580 -28.80 26.51 55.81
C ARG A 580 -28.63 25.03 56.15
N GLU A 581 -29.30 24.53 57.17
CA GLU A 581 -29.28 23.09 57.52
C GLU A 581 -30.02 22.25 56.46
N LEU A 582 -31.13 22.75 55.93
CA LEU A 582 -31.80 22.18 54.77
C LEU A 582 -30.97 22.35 53.50
N GLN A 583 -30.30 23.49 53.26
CA GLN A 583 -29.38 23.63 52.12
C GLN A 583 -28.20 22.68 52.22
N SER A 584 -27.66 22.41 53.42
CA SER A 584 -26.62 21.39 53.62
C SER A 584 -27.17 20.00 53.29
N LYS A 585 -28.37 19.64 53.79
CA LYS A 585 -29.01 18.35 53.44
C LYS A 585 -29.37 18.26 51.96
N TYR A 586 -29.80 19.35 51.34
CA TYR A 586 -30.05 19.44 49.91
C TYR A 586 -28.75 19.35 49.11
N GLN A 587 -27.66 19.99 49.52
CA GLN A 587 -26.31 19.86 48.94
C GLN A 587 -25.82 18.42 49.05
N ASP A 588 -25.97 17.78 50.21
CA ASP A 588 -25.70 16.37 50.42
C ASP A 588 -26.50 15.45 49.47
N THR A 589 -27.74 15.80 49.14
CA THR A 589 -28.54 15.07 48.15
C THR A 589 -28.26 15.48 46.71
N ASP A 590 -27.83 16.72 46.46
CA ASP A 590 -27.51 17.30 45.16
C ASP A 590 -26.12 16.86 44.70
N GLU A 591 -25.18 16.62 45.61
CA GLU A 591 -23.92 15.93 45.34
C GLU A 591 -24.14 14.44 45.04
N LYS A 592 -25.02 13.76 45.79
CA LYS A 592 -25.41 12.37 45.47
C LYS A 592 -26.20 12.30 44.15
N LEU A 593 -27.05 13.29 43.86
CA LEU A 593 -27.72 13.42 42.57
C LEU A 593 -26.73 13.77 41.46
N LYS A 594 -25.73 14.63 41.68
CA LYS A 594 -24.64 14.90 40.72
C LYS A 594 -23.85 13.65 40.41
N VAL A 595 -23.40 12.88 41.40
CA VAL A 595 -22.70 11.62 41.16
C VAL A 595 -23.59 10.65 40.37
N THR A 596 -24.85 10.43 40.76
CA THR A 596 -25.76 9.57 39.97
C THR A 596 -26.17 10.17 38.62
N ASN A 597 -26.00 11.49 38.41
CA ASN A 597 -26.24 12.17 37.14
C ASN A 597 -24.99 12.17 36.25
N GLU A 598 -23.78 12.18 36.81
CA GLU A 598 -22.51 11.92 36.16
C GLU A 598 -22.46 10.46 35.69
N GLU A 599 -22.87 9.51 36.55
CA GLU A 599 -23.10 8.11 36.16
C GLU A 599 -24.14 8.00 35.03
N LYS A 600 -25.28 8.70 35.12
CA LYS A 600 -26.28 8.74 34.03
C LYS A 600 -25.78 9.44 32.77
N VAL A 601 -24.92 10.46 32.87
CA VAL A 601 -24.31 11.14 31.72
C VAL A 601 -23.25 10.25 31.07
N LEU A 602 -22.45 9.52 31.83
CA LEU A 602 -21.53 8.50 31.30
C LEU A 602 -22.29 7.34 30.65
N LEU A 603 -23.43 6.92 31.23
CA LEU A 603 -24.33 5.95 30.61
C LEU A 603 -25.01 6.53 29.35
N ALA A 604 -25.43 7.80 29.36
CA ALA A 604 -26.03 8.45 28.19
C ALA A 604 -25.00 8.70 27.07
N VAL A 605 -23.74 8.98 27.41
CA VAL A 605 -22.63 9.08 26.45
C VAL A 605 -22.32 7.70 25.86
N THR A 606 -22.19 6.65 26.67
CA THR A 606 -21.94 5.30 26.15
C THR A 606 -23.12 4.69 25.39
N ILE A 607 -24.37 5.06 25.75
CA ILE A 607 -25.56 4.79 24.94
C ILE A 607 -25.52 5.58 23.63
N GLY A 608 -25.18 6.88 23.66
CA GLY A 608 -25.01 7.70 22.47
C GLY A 608 -23.90 7.18 21.54
N GLU A 609 -22.78 6.70 22.08
CA GLU A 609 -21.73 6.02 21.31
C GLU A 609 -22.18 4.67 20.72
N LEU A 610 -23.14 3.99 21.36
CA LEU A 610 -23.75 2.76 20.82
C LEU A 610 -24.77 3.10 19.74
N GLU A 611 -25.64 4.09 19.97
CA GLU A 611 -26.63 4.60 19.01
C GLU A 611 -25.96 5.19 17.77
N GLU A 612 -24.89 5.98 17.92
CA GLU A 612 -24.10 6.51 16.81
C GLU A 612 -23.36 5.40 16.04
N ARG A 613 -22.95 4.31 16.71
CA ARG A 613 -22.42 3.10 16.02
C ARG A 613 -23.52 2.32 15.29
N VAL A 614 -24.73 2.24 15.85
CA VAL A 614 -25.89 1.64 15.19
C VAL A 614 -26.31 2.48 13.98
N VAL A 615 -26.41 3.80 14.11
CA VAL A 615 -26.72 4.74 13.02
C VAL A 615 -25.64 4.67 11.94
N ARG A 616 -24.35 4.64 12.29
CA ARG A 616 -23.26 4.43 11.31
C ARG A 616 -23.41 3.08 10.60
N GLY A 617 -23.63 1.98 11.32
CA GLY A 617 -23.88 0.67 10.73
C GLY A 617 -25.12 0.62 9.83
N SER A 618 -26.20 1.31 10.20
CA SER A 618 -27.39 1.49 9.36
C SER A 618 -27.08 2.31 8.11
N SER A 619 -26.36 3.42 8.23
CA SER A 619 -25.97 4.24 7.07
C SER A 619 -25.02 3.49 6.13
N GLU A 620 -24.07 2.70 6.65
CA GLU A 620 -23.20 1.82 5.84
C GLU A 620 -24.01 0.72 5.13
N LEU A 621 -25.06 0.20 5.77
CA LEU A 621 -25.98 -0.78 5.18
C LEU A 621 -26.85 -0.14 4.08
N GLU A 622 -27.39 1.05 4.32
CA GLU A 622 -28.14 1.84 3.32
C GLU A 622 -27.25 2.24 2.14
N ASP A 623 -26.01 2.66 2.39
CA ASP A 623 -24.98 2.90 1.38
C ASP A 623 -24.71 1.64 0.54
N SER A 624 -24.65 0.47 1.19
CA SER A 624 -24.46 -0.82 0.49
C SER A 624 -25.67 -1.23 -0.35
N SER A 625 -26.88 -0.94 0.14
CA SER A 625 -28.16 -1.16 -0.56
C SER A 625 -28.33 -0.22 -1.75
N GLY A 626 -27.94 1.06 -1.61
CA GLY A 626 -27.89 2.03 -2.70
C GLY A 626 -26.89 1.61 -3.79
N LYS A 627 -25.71 1.10 -3.39
CA LYS A 627 -24.74 0.52 -4.33
C LYS A 627 -25.30 -0.73 -5.02
N GLU A 628 -26.06 -1.58 -4.32
CA GLU A 628 -26.75 -2.73 -4.94
C GLU A 628 -27.85 -2.30 -5.91
N ALA A 629 -28.60 -1.23 -5.61
CA ALA A 629 -29.61 -0.66 -6.50
C ALA A 629 -28.98 -0.08 -7.78
N VAL A 630 -27.96 0.78 -7.65
CA VAL A 630 -27.22 1.34 -8.80
C VAL A 630 -26.60 0.23 -9.65
N LEU A 631 -26.05 -0.83 -9.05
CA LEU A 631 -25.54 -1.98 -9.79
C LEU A 631 -26.64 -2.77 -10.51
N LYS A 632 -27.84 -2.92 -9.93
CA LYS A 632 -29.01 -3.52 -10.60
C LYS A 632 -29.47 -2.67 -11.78
N ASP A 633 -29.56 -1.36 -11.63
CA ASP A 633 -29.97 -0.46 -12.70
C ASP A 633 -28.96 -0.42 -13.85
N GLN A 634 -27.65 -0.44 -13.56
CA GLN A 634 -26.60 -0.63 -14.56
C GLN A 634 -26.72 -1.99 -15.29
N LEU A 635 -27.05 -3.07 -14.57
CA LEU A 635 -27.28 -4.39 -15.17
C LEU A 635 -28.54 -4.41 -16.06
N MET A 636 -29.57 -3.65 -15.69
CA MET A 636 -30.79 -3.48 -16.49
C MET A 636 -30.59 -2.55 -17.69
N ALA A 637 -29.73 -1.53 -17.58
CA ALA A 637 -29.31 -0.70 -18.72
C ALA A 637 -28.53 -1.54 -19.75
N ALA A 638 -27.49 -2.25 -19.31
CA ALA A 638 -26.69 -3.13 -20.17
C ALA A 638 -27.53 -4.25 -20.83
N ARG A 639 -28.60 -4.74 -20.18
CA ARG A 639 -29.57 -5.66 -20.80
C ARG A 639 -30.35 -5.00 -21.94
N ARG A 640 -30.88 -3.79 -21.74
CA ARG A 640 -31.60 -3.04 -22.78
C ARG A 640 -30.69 -2.69 -23.96
N GLU A 641 -29.44 -2.33 -23.70
CA GLU A 641 -28.43 -2.10 -24.74
C GLU A 641 -28.17 -3.37 -25.57
N ILE A 642 -28.06 -4.55 -24.94
CA ILE A 642 -27.91 -5.83 -25.64
C ILE A 642 -29.17 -6.19 -26.43
N GLU A 643 -30.35 -5.98 -25.87
CA GLU A 643 -31.64 -6.21 -26.54
C GLU A 643 -31.82 -5.27 -27.75
N GLN A 644 -31.37 -4.02 -27.66
CA GLN A 644 -31.37 -3.06 -28.76
C GLN A 644 -30.35 -3.45 -29.86
N VAL A 645 -29.13 -3.82 -29.50
CA VAL A 645 -28.12 -4.31 -30.47
C VAL A 645 -28.58 -5.59 -31.18
N LEU A 646 -29.38 -6.45 -30.53
CA LEU A 646 -29.99 -7.60 -31.19
C LEU A 646 -31.08 -7.18 -32.20
N LEU A 647 -31.92 -6.20 -31.87
CA LEU A 647 -32.91 -5.63 -32.81
C LEU A 647 -32.23 -4.95 -34.02
N ASP A 648 -31.15 -4.19 -33.79
CA ASP A 648 -30.37 -3.56 -34.85
C ASP A 648 -29.72 -4.61 -35.78
N LEU A 649 -29.23 -5.72 -35.22
CA LEU A 649 -28.72 -6.86 -35.99
C LEU A 649 -29.81 -7.60 -36.79
N GLU A 650 -31.04 -7.68 -36.27
CA GLU A 650 -32.18 -8.22 -37.01
C GLU A 650 -32.65 -7.28 -38.13
N LEU A 651 -32.62 -5.96 -37.92
CA LEU A 651 -32.89 -4.95 -38.95
C LEU A 651 -31.85 -5.01 -40.09
N VAL A 652 -30.55 -4.95 -39.77
CA VAL A 652 -29.46 -5.08 -40.75
C VAL A 652 -29.52 -6.42 -41.49
N ARG A 653 -30.04 -7.48 -40.84
CA ARG A 653 -30.29 -8.75 -41.51
C ARG A 653 -31.46 -8.65 -42.51
N GLN A 654 -32.60 -8.09 -42.11
CA GLN A 654 -33.75 -7.90 -43.02
C GLN A 654 -33.40 -7.01 -44.21
N GLU A 655 -32.59 -5.96 -43.99
CA GLU A 655 -32.10 -5.09 -45.07
C GLU A 655 -31.25 -5.88 -46.07
N ARG A 656 -30.29 -6.68 -45.61
CA ARG A 656 -29.49 -7.57 -46.48
C ARG A 656 -30.31 -8.64 -47.20
N GLU A 657 -31.40 -9.10 -46.60
CA GLU A 657 -32.34 -10.03 -47.24
C GLU A 657 -33.13 -9.30 -48.36
N ARG A 658 -33.61 -8.06 -48.13
CA ARG A 658 -34.22 -7.20 -49.16
C ARG A 658 -33.24 -6.82 -50.29
N GLU A 659 -32.02 -6.41 -49.97
CA GLU A 659 -30.96 -6.12 -50.97
C GLU A 659 -30.72 -7.33 -51.89
N GLN A 660 -30.76 -8.55 -51.35
CA GLN A 660 -30.60 -9.78 -52.14
C GLN A 660 -31.83 -10.09 -53.03
N GLU A 661 -33.04 -9.75 -52.59
CA GLU A 661 -34.25 -9.84 -53.41
C GLU A 661 -34.24 -8.79 -54.53
N GLU A 662 -33.87 -7.54 -54.23
CA GLU A 662 -33.73 -6.46 -55.22
C GLU A 662 -32.64 -6.76 -56.25
N LEU A 663 -31.48 -7.27 -55.84
CA LEU A 663 -30.42 -7.72 -56.75
C LEU A 663 -30.85 -8.89 -57.65
N GLN A 664 -31.74 -9.78 -57.16
CA GLN A 664 -32.33 -10.83 -58.00
C GLN A 664 -33.33 -10.24 -59.01
N GLN A 665 -34.18 -9.30 -58.60
CA GLN A 665 -35.10 -8.59 -59.51
C GLN A 665 -34.34 -7.80 -60.57
N CYS A 666 -33.25 -7.12 -60.19
CA CYS A 666 -32.36 -6.40 -61.11
C CYS A 666 -31.80 -7.35 -62.17
N ARG A 667 -31.20 -8.48 -61.79
CA ARG A 667 -30.68 -9.49 -62.74
C ARG A 667 -31.74 -10.03 -63.69
N VAL A 668 -32.97 -10.25 -63.19
CA VAL A 668 -34.12 -10.67 -64.02
C VAL A 668 -34.54 -9.56 -64.99
N SER A 669 -34.38 -8.29 -64.63
CA SER A 669 -34.60 -7.16 -65.53
C SER A 669 -33.48 -7.00 -66.56
N GLU A 670 -32.21 -7.18 -66.17
CA GLU A 670 -31.04 -7.11 -67.06
C GLU A 670 -31.11 -8.18 -68.16
N GLY A 671 -31.58 -9.39 -67.84
CA GLY A 671 -31.86 -10.43 -68.83
C GLY A 671 -32.89 -9.98 -69.87
N LYS A 672 -34.04 -9.43 -69.42
CA LYS A 672 -35.08 -8.90 -70.32
C LYS A 672 -34.57 -7.74 -71.17
N TRP A 673 -33.81 -6.81 -70.59
CA TRP A 673 -33.20 -5.70 -71.32
C TRP A 673 -32.15 -6.17 -72.33
N SER A 674 -31.40 -7.23 -72.04
CA SER A 674 -30.48 -7.87 -73.00
C SER A 674 -31.23 -8.44 -74.20
N ASP A 675 -32.32 -9.17 -73.96
CA ASP A 675 -33.15 -9.75 -75.02
C ASP A 675 -33.81 -8.67 -75.90
N GLU A 676 -34.34 -7.60 -75.30
CA GLU A 676 -34.88 -6.43 -76.02
C GLU A 676 -33.79 -5.70 -76.82
N LEU A 677 -32.56 -5.59 -76.28
CA LEU A 677 -31.40 -5.06 -77.01
C LEU A 677 -31.01 -5.93 -78.20
N HIS A 678 -31.12 -7.25 -78.09
CA HIS A 678 -30.90 -8.17 -79.20
C HIS A 678 -31.97 -8.02 -80.28
N ARG A 679 -33.24 -7.89 -79.91
CA ARG A 679 -34.35 -7.59 -80.83
C ARG A 679 -34.13 -6.27 -81.59
N LEU A 680 -33.90 -5.18 -80.86
CA LEU A 680 -33.68 -3.85 -81.45
C LEU A 680 -32.44 -3.78 -82.34
N ARG A 681 -31.42 -4.63 -82.10
CA ARG A 681 -30.25 -4.78 -83.00
C ARG A 681 -30.63 -5.43 -84.34
N GLU A 682 -31.57 -6.38 -84.37
CA GLU A 682 -32.06 -6.94 -85.64
C GLU A 682 -32.95 -5.94 -86.38
N GLU A 683 -33.94 -5.34 -85.70
CA GLU A 683 -34.83 -4.32 -86.29
C GLU A 683 -34.01 -3.12 -86.86
N LYS A 684 -32.93 -2.71 -86.18
CA LYS A 684 -31.99 -1.70 -86.70
C LYS A 684 -31.26 -2.14 -87.97
N LYS A 685 -30.86 -3.41 -88.10
CA LYS A 685 -30.26 -3.93 -89.36
C LYS A 685 -31.24 -3.88 -90.51
N GLU A 686 -32.54 -4.02 -90.25
CA GLU A 686 -33.57 -3.95 -91.29
C GLU A 686 -33.82 -2.51 -91.73
N LEU A 687 -33.95 -1.58 -90.78
CA LEU A 687 -34.04 -0.15 -91.09
C LEU A 687 -32.81 0.36 -91.87
N HIS A 688 -31.61 -0.18 -91.63
CA HIS A 688 -30.41 0.15 -92.42
C HIS A 688 -30.44 -0.39 -93.86
N LYS A 689 -31.22 -1.45 -94.16
CA LYS A 689 -31.49 -1.88 -95.55
C LYS A 689 -32.42 -0.87 -96.26
N HIS A 690 -33.39 -0.31 -95.54
CA HIS A 690 -34.38 0.62 -96.11
C HIS A 690 -33.86 2.05 -96.31
N MET A 691 -33.05 2.58 -95.40
CA MET A 691 -32.50 3.94 -95.54
C MET A 691 -31.49 4.10 -96.70
N ALA A 692 -30.95 3.00 -97.24
CA ALA A 692 -29.97 3.03 -98.33
C ALA A 692 -30.53 3.47 -99.70
N ILE A 693 -31.84 3.71 -99.81
CA ILE A 693 -32.54 3.88 -101.10
C ILE A 693 -32.93 5.34 -101.39
N LEU A 694 -33.07 6.22 -100.38
CA LEU A 694 -33.84 7.47 -100.50
C LEU A 694 -33.19 8.73 -99.89
N SER A 695 -32.03 9.18 -100.40
CA SER A 695 -31.67 10.61 -100.34
C SER A 695 -30.56 11.00 -101.32
N GLY A 696 -30.90 11.84 -102.31
CA GLY A 696 -29.95 12.39 -103.27
C GLY A 696 -30.22 13.87 -103.53
N ASP A 697 -29.55 14.75 -102.77
CA ASP A 697 -29.26 16.16 -103.06
C ASP A 697 -30.44 17.15 -103.30
N SER A 698 -30.28 18.47 -103.16
CA SER A 698 -29.03 19.26 -103.16
C SER A 698 -28.83 20.16 -101.94
N LYS A 699 -27.59 20.17 -101.44
CA LYS A 699 -27.19 20.78 -100.16
C LYS A 699 -26.92 22.29 -100.20
N ALA A 700 -26.50 22.84 -101.33
CA ALA A 700 -25.61 24.01 -101.35
C ALA A 700 -26.19 25.31 -100.76
N GLU A 701 -27.39 25.75 -101.19
CA GLU A 701 -27.94 27.03 -100.73
C GLU A 701 -28.61 26.96 -99.35
N VAL A 702 -29.19 25.80 -99.02
CA VAL A 702 -29.68 25.53 -97.66
C VAL A 702 -28.52 25.65 -96.69
N LEU A 703 -27.38 24.99 -96.96
CA LEU A 703 -26.17 25.10 -96.15
C LEU A 703 -25.72 26.56 -95.93
N LEU A 704 -25.79 27.46 -96.91
CA LEU A 704 -25.30 28.84 -96.71
C LEU A 704 -26.20 29.71 -95.80
N LYS A 705 -27.52 29.46 -95.76
CA LYS A 705 -28.41 30.10 -94.77
C LYS A 705 -28.39 29.37 -93.43
N GLN A 706 -28.31 28.04 -93.49
CA GLN A 706 -28.28 27.16 -92.33
C GLN A 706 -26.98 27.36 -91.54
N ILE A 707 -25.80 27.38 -92.16
CA ILE A 707 -24.51 27.74 -91.51
C ILE A 707 -24.57 29.12 -90.85
N LYS A 708 -25.38 30.06 -91.35
CA LYS A 708 -25.51 31.38 -90.74
C LYS A 708 -26.40 31.34 -89.48
N ALA A 709 -27.57 30.70 -89.56
CA ALA A 709 -28.44 30.48 -88.40
C ALA A 709 -27.82 29.53 -87.36
N GLU A 710 -27.05 28.53 -87.80
CA GLU A 710 -26.27 27.62 -86.96
C GLU A 710 -25.07 28.33 -86.37
N LYS A 711 -24.40 29.26 -87.06
CA LYS A 711 -23.39 30.12 -86.42
C LYS A 711 -24.02 30.95 -85.30
N ASP A 712 -25.13 31.62 -85.57
CA ASP A 712 -25.75 32.51 -84.57
C ASP A 712 -26.34 31.70 -83.39
N ARG A 713 -26.85 30.49 -83.65
CA ARG A 713 -27.18 29.48 -82.60
C ARG A 713 -25.95 29.02 -81.84
N ILE A 714 -24.89 28.59 -82.50
CA ILE A 714 -23.62 28.18 -81.89
C ILE A 714 -23.02 29.33 -81.05
N GLN A 715 -23.22 30.60 -81.43
CA GLN A 715 -22.79 31.73 -80.60
C GLN A 715 -23.65 31.89 -79.33
N HIS A 716 -24.97 31.67 -79.41
CA HIS A 716 -25.82 31.60 -78.22
C HIS A 716 -25.53 30.37 -77.36
N GLU A 717 -25.49 29.18 -77.95
CA GLU A 717 -25.12 27.91 -77.31
C GLU A 717 -23.71 27.95 -76.71
N LEU A 718 -22.76 28.68 -77.28
CA LEU A 718 -21.43 28.91 -76.67
C LEU A 718 -21.53 29.85 -75.46
N GLY A 719 -22.35 30.90 -75.52
CA GLY A 719 -22.62 31.80 -74.40
C GLY A 719 -23.41 31.14 -73.26
N ASP A 720 -24.30 30.21 -73.60
CA ASP A 720 -25.06 29.40 -72.66
C ASP A 720 -24.19 28.30 -72.06
N GLN A 721 -23.42 27.57 -72.87
CA GLN A 721 -22.37 26.66 -72.37
C GLN A 721 -21.30 27.39 -71.55
N GLN A 722 -21.00 28.67 -71.80
CA GLN A 722 -20.11 29.46 -70.95
C GLN A 722 -20.74 29.75 -69.58
N ARG A 723 -22.04 30.08 -69.56
CA ARG A 723 -22.79 30.27 -68.31
C ARG A 723 -23.00 28.97 -67.53
N GLU A 724 -23.31 27.86 -68.22
CA GLU A 724 -23.35 26.51 -67.64
C GLU A 724 -21.98 26.08 -67.11
N ARG A 725 -20.89 26.31 -67.86
CA ARG A 725 -19.52 26.03 -67.38
C ARG A 725 -19.18 26.87 -66.15
N GLN A 726 -19.57 28.14 -66.10
CA GLN A 726 -19.39 28.97 -64.90
C GLN A 726 -20.21 28.45 -63.72
N GLN A 727 -21.48 28.09 -63.92
CA GLN A 727 -22.31 27.46 -62.89
C GLN A 727 -21.75 26.11 -62.41
N VAL A 728 -21.20 25.29 -63.30
CA VAL A 728 -20.54 24.01 -62.97
C VAL A 728 -19.18 24.23 -62.30
N GLU A 729 -18.45 25.29 -62.66
CA GLU A 729 -17.23 25.69 -61.95
C GLU A 729 -17.51 26.22 -60.55
N ASP A 730 -18.60 26.98 -60.36
CA ASP A 730 -19.03 27.56 -59.09
C ASP A 730 -19.66 26.50 -58.17
N ALA A 731 -20.57 25.66 -58.68
CA ALA A 731 -21.00 24.45 -57.97
C ALA A 731 -19.80 23.53 -57.66
N GLY A 732 -18.85 23.42 -58.59
CA GLY A 732 -17.58 22.73 -58.34
C GLY A 732 -16.69 23.42 -57.30
N ARG A 733 -16.74 24.76 -57.15
CA ARG A 733 -16.05 25.50 -56.08
C ARG A 733 -16.70 25.18 -54.73
N ILE A 734 -18.04 25.24 -54.66
CA ILE A 734 -18.84 24.90 -53.47
C ILE A 734 -18.60 23.44 -53.04
N LEU A 735 -18.75 22.48 -53.96
CA LEU A 735 -18.47 21.06 -53.70
C LEU A 735 -17.02 20.82 -53.28
N ARG A 736 -16.04 21.55 -53.83
CA ARG A 736 -14.64 21.47 -53.35
C ARG A 736 -14.49 21.99 -51.92
N THR A 737 -15.14 23.10 -51.56
CA THR A 737 -15.12 23.60 -50.17
C THR A 737 -15.83 22.66 -49.20
N GLU A 738 -16.97 22.09 -49.57
CA GLU A 738 -17.69 21.07 -48.79
C GLU A 738 -16.85 19.80 -48.61
N ILE A 739 -16.24 19.29 -49.69
CA ILE A 739 -15.32 18.14 -49.63
C ILE A 739 -14.11 18.45 -48.73
N THR A 740 -13.60 19.69 -48.68
CA THR A 740 -12.54 20.04 -47.71
C THR A 740 -13.06 20.15 -46.27
N GLY A 741 -14.30 20.60 -46.05
CA GLY A 741 -14.95 20.60 -44.74
C GLY A 741 -15.15 19.18 -44.21
N LEU A 742 -15.82 18.33 -45.00
CA LEU A 742 -16.04 16.92 -44.70
C LEU A 742 -14.73 16.15 -44.48
N ARG A 743 -13.64 16.49 -45.20
CA ARG A 743 -12.30 15.92 -44.93
C ARG A 743 -11.71 16.39 -43.61
N ALA A 744 -11.89 17.65 -43.23
CA ALA A 744 -11.44 18.15 -41.92
C ALA A 744 -12.26 17.54 -40.77
N GLU A 745 -13.55 17.29 -40.98
CA GLU A 745 -14.41 16.58 -40.04
C GLU A 745 -14.06 15.09 -39.94
N LEU A 746 -13.76 14.43 -41.06
CA LEU A 746 -13.24 13.07 -41.09
C LEU A 746 -11.94 12.94 -40.30
N VAL A 747 -10.98 13.86 -40.48
CA VAL A 747 -9.72 13.88 -39.70
C VAL A 747 -9.99 14.06 -38.20
N LYS A 748 -10.88 14.98 -37.81
CA LYS A 748 -11.30 15.15 -36.40
C LYS A 748 -11.99 13.89 -35.85
N ALA A 749 -12.77 13.19 -36.67
CA ALA A 749 -13.42 11.92 -36.29
C ALA A 749 -12.39 10.79 -36.13
N GLU A 750 -11.41 10.69 -37.03
CA GLU A 750 -10.28 9.76 -36.88
C GLU A 750 -9.43 10.07 -35.63
N GLU A 751 -9.23 11.34 -35.28
CA GLU A 751 -8.53 11.76 -34.07
C GLU A 751 -9.29 11.33 -32.82
N LYS A 752 -10.61 11.61 -32.76
CA LYS A 752 -11.48 11.09 -31.70
C LYS A 752 -11.49 9.55 -31.63
N LEU A 753 -11.46 8.86 -32.77
CA LEU A 753 -11.32 7.40 -32.81
C LEU A 753 -9.95 6.93 -32.28
N LYS A 754 -8.85 7.64 -32.55
CA LYS A 754 -7.53 7.35 -31.96
C LYS A 754 -7.54 7.57 -30.44
N GLU A 755 -8.22 8.61 -29.96
CA GLU A 755 -8.42 8.86 -28.52
C GLU A 755 -9.25 7.76 -27.85
N VAL A 756 -10.41 7.39 -28.42
CA VAL A 756 -11.27 6.30 -27.95
C VAL A 756 -10.52 4.96 -27.93
N ASN A 757 -9.74 4.64 -28.97
CA ASN A 757 -8.88 3.45 -28.97
C ASN A 757 -7.81 3.52 -27.84
N SER A 758 -7.26 4.70 -27.54
CA SER A 758 -6.34 4.88 -26.42
C SER A 758 -7.02 4.67 -25.05
N LEU A 759 -8.28 5.10 -24.92
CA LEU A 759 -9.10 4.90 -23.72
C LEU A 759 -9.52 3.43 -23.57
N GLN A 760 -9.86 2.76 -24.66
CA GLN A 760 -10.16 1.33 -24.70
C GLN A 760 -8.92 0.50 -24.34
N GLY A 761 -7.72 0.88 -24.82
CA GLY A 761 -6.45 0.27 -24.40
C GLY A 761 -6.15 0.49 -22.91
N LYS A 762 -6.39 1.70 -22.38
CA LYS A 762 -6.29 1.97 -20.94
C LYS A 762 -7.29 1.13 -20.14
N LEU A 763 -8.54 1.01 -20.61
CA LEU A 763 -9.61 0.19 -20.01
C LEU A 763 -9.27 -1.31 -20.03
N HIS A 764 -8.70 -1.83 -21.12
CA HIS A 764 -8.21 -3.20 -21.14
C HIS A 764 -7.05 -3.38 -20.14
N SER A 765 -6.14 -2.40 -20.01
CA SER A 765 -5.07 -2.46 -19.01
C SER A 765 -5.56 -2.42 -17.55
N THR A 766 -6.69 -1.75 -17.26
CA THR A 766 -7.30 -1.77 -15.91
C THR A 766 -8.08 -3.07 -15.72
N GLN A 767 -8.84 -3.52 -16.71
CA GLN A 767 -9.57 -4.79 -16.66
C GLN A 767 -8.62 -6.00 -16.51
N GLU A 768 -7.45 -5.99 -17.15
CA GLU A 768 -6.39 -6.98 -16.92
C GLU A 768 -5.82 -6.90 -15.50
N ARG A 769 -5.60 -5.69 -14.96
CA ARG A 769 -5.12 -5.52 -13.58
C ARG A 769 -6.15 -6.03 -12.56
N VAL A 770 -7.43 -5.74 -12.78
CA VAL A 770 -8.55 -6.27 -11.98
C VAL A 770 -8.64 -7.79 -12.08
N ARG A 771 -8.56 -8.37 -13.30
CA ARG A 771 -8.52 -9.84 -13.47
C ARG A 771 -7.32 -10.48 -12.76
N ARG A 772 -6.13 -9.88 -12.84
CA ARG A 772 -4.94 -10.36 -12.12
C ARG A 772 -5.17 -10.32 -10.61
N ALA A 773 -5.62 -9.19 -10.06
CA ALA A 773 -5.96 -9.05 -8.65
C ALA A 773 -7.06 -10.03 -8.19
N GLN A 774 -8.07 -10.29 -9.02
CA GLN A 774 -9.08 -11.33 -8.76
C GLN A 774 -8.44 -12.73 -8.68
N THR A 775 -7.54 -13.09 -9.59
CA THR A 775 -6.83 -14.39 -9.54
C THR A 775 -5.80 -14.50 -8.41
N GLU A 776 -5.31 -13.38 -7.89
CA GLU A 776 -4.46 -13.35 -6.68
C GLU A 776 -5.33 -13.45 -5.41
N LEU A 777 -6.53 -12.86 -5.41
CA LEU A 777 -7.52 -13.01 -4.34
C LEU A 777 -8.10 -14.43 -4.25
N THR A 778 -8.37 -15.11 -5.37
CA THR A 778 -8.80 -16.53 -5.32
C THR A 778 -7.69 -17.42 -4.77
N LYS A 779 -6.45 -17.27 -5.24
CA LYS A 779 -5.29 -17.99 -4.71
C LYS A 779 -5.06 -17.70 -3.23
N SER A 780 -5.21 -16.45 -2.78
CA SER A 780 -5.10 -16.11 -1.36
C SER A 780 -6.19 -16.76 -0.52
N LYS A 781 -7.43 -16.86 -1.03
CA LYS A 781 -8.52 -17.63 -0.40
C LYS A 781 -8.27 -19.14 -0.40
N GLU A 782 -7.73 -19.69 -1.48
CA GLU A 782 -7.30 -21.10 -1.57
C GLU A 782 -6.19 -21.39 -0.55
N GLU A 783 -5.17 -20.53 -0.46
CA GLU A 783 -4.11 -20.60 0.55
C GLU A 783 -4.68 -20.51 1.97
N GLN A 784 -5.57 -19.55 2.26
CA GLN A 784 -6.28 -19.45 3.54
C GLN A 784 -7.08 -20.72 3.87
N ASN A 785 -7.81 -21.29 2.91
CA ASN A 785 -8.54 -22.55 3.11
C ASN A 785 -7.58 -23.69 3.47
N THR A 786 -6.47 -23.88 2.74
CA THR A 786 -5.50 -24.94 3.09
C THR A 786 -4.73 -24.66 4.39
N LEU A 787 -4.69 -23.42 4.88
CA LEU A 787 -4.17 -23.09 6.21
C LEU A 787 -5.21 -23.38 7.30
N ASN A 788 -6.49 -23.20 7.02
CA ASN A 788 -7.60 -23.52 7.92
C ASN A 788 -7.80 -25.05 8.06
N GLU A 789 -7.65 -25.80 6.97
CA GLU A 789 -7.57 -27.28 6.98
C GLU A 789 -6.38 -27.78 7.81
N LYS A 790 -5.23 -27.11 7.74
CA LYS A 790 -4.07 -27.44 8.59
C LYS A 790 -4.29 -27.05 10.05
N LEU A 791 -4.92 -25.93 10.34
CA LEU A 791 -5.30 -25.52 11.70
C LEU A 791 -6.24 -26.54 12.34
N THR A 792 -7.36 -26.85 11.69
CA THR A 792 -8.32 -27.86 12.17
C THR A 792 -7.70 -29.27 12.29
N SER A 793 -6.75 -29.64 11.42
CA SER A 793 -5.96 -30.87 11.57
C SER A 793 -5.02 -30.84 12.78
N ILE A 794 -4.38 -29.70 13.07
CA ILE A 794 -3.51 -29.51 14.25
C ILE A 794 -4.35 -29.46 15.54
N GLU A 795 -5.52 -28.84 15.52
CA GLU A 795 -6.47 -28.80 16.63
C GLU A 795 -7.00 -30.21 16.94
N ALA A 796 -7.38 -30.99 15.92
CA ALA A 796 -7.75 -32.40 16.10
C ALA A 796 -6.59 -33.23 16.68
N ALA A 797 -5.36 -33.03 16.21
CA ALA A 797 -4.17 -33.68 16.78
C ALA A 797 -3.89 -33.25 18.23
N ALA A 798 -4.15 -31.98 18.57
CA ALA A 798 -4.03 -31.46 19.94
C ALA A 798 -5.07 -32.07 20.88
N VAL A 799 -6.33 -32.23 20.44
CA VAL A 799 -7.38 -32.91 21.19
C VAL A 799 -7.01 -34.38 21.45
N VAL A 800 -6.51 -35.09 20.43
CA VAL A 800 -6.04 -36.48 20.60
C VAL A 800 -4.86 -36.55 21.59
N ALA A 801 -3.89 -35.64 21.50
CA ALA A 801 -2.76 -35.58 22.43
C ALA A 801 -3.21 -35.23 23.87
N GLU A 802 -4.27 -34.43 24.04
CA GLU A 802 -4.84 -34.12 25.34
C GLU A 802 -5.63 -35.30 25.93
N GLU A 803 -6.36 -36.05 25.09
CA GLU A 803 -6.95 -37.33 25.49
C GLU A 803 -5.88 -38.34 25.93
N GLU A 804 -4.77 -38.46 25.19
CA GLU A 804 -3.68 -39.35 25.57
C GLU A 804 -3.01 -38.92 26.88
N ARG A 805 -2.81 -37.62 27.10
CA ARG A 805 -2.38 -37.08 28.42
C ARG A 805 -3.36 -37.48 29.52
N LYS A 806 -4.67 -37.27 29.34
CA LYS A 806 -5.72 -37.65 30.29
C LYS A 806 -5.79 -39.16 30.53
N ARG A 807 -5.43 -40.00 29.55
CA ARG A 807 -5.31 -41.47 29.71
C ARG A 807 -4.03 -41.87 30.47
N LEU A 808 -2.91 -41.19 30.22
CA LEU A 808 -1.64 -41.42 30.93
C LEU A 808 -1.71 -40.94 32.39
N GLU A 809 -2.32 -39.79 32.65
CA GLU A 809 -2.55 -39.24 33.98
C GLU A 809 -3.44 -40.17 34.83
N LYS A 810 -4.53 -40.71 34.25
CA LYS A 810 -5.34 -41.75 34.90
C LYS A 810 -4.55 -43.04 35.19
N ARG A 811 -3.61 -43.43 34.33
CA ARG A 811 -2.72 -44.58 34.58
C ARG A 811 -1.72 -44.30 35.69
N LEU A 812 -1.13 -43.11 35.73
CA LEU A 812 -0.24 -42.67 36.81
C LEU A 812 -0.97 -42.61 38.16
N GLU A 813 -2.22 -42.16 38.16
CA GLU A 813 -3.06 -42.13 39.36
C GLU A 813 -3.42 -43.54 39.86
N VAL A 814 -3.72 -44.49 38.97
CA VAL A 814 -3.89 -45.90 39.34
C VAL A 814 -2.60 -46.48 39.92
N VAL A 815 -1.45 -46.28 39.27
CA VAL A 815 -0.14 -46.76 39.78
C VAL A 815 0.23 -46.09 41.12
N ARG A 816 -0.16 -44.82 41.33
CA ARG A 816 0.00 -44.13 42.62
C ARG A 816 -0.89 -44.76 43.69
N GLN A 817 -2.15 -45.07 43.38
CA GLN A 817 -3.08 -45.71 44.30
C GLN A 817 -2.66 -47.15 44.63
N GLU A 818 -2.17 -47.91 43.65
CA GLU A 818 -1.55 -49.24 43.86
C GLU A 818 -0.29 -49.15 44.73
N GLY A 819 0.59 -48.19 44.47
CA GLY A 819 1.79 -47.93 45.29
C GLY A 819 1.45 -47.51 46.72
N GLU A 820 0.45 -46.64 46.90
CA GLU A 820 -0.08 -46.29 48.22
C GLU A 820 -0.76 -47.45 48.93
N HIS A 821 -1.46 -48.34 48.20
CA HIS A 821 -2.06 -49.54 48.77
C HIS A 821 -0.98 -50.51 49.24
N ALA A 822 0.01 -50.81 48.40
CA ALA A 822 1.15 -51.65 48.75
C ALA A 822 1.96 -51.08 49.93
N LEU A 823 2.13 -49.76 50.01
CA LEU A 823 2.74 -49.09 51.18
C LEU A 823 1.86 -49.21 52.43
N LYS A 824 0.54 -49.03 52.33
CA LYS A 824 -0.41 -49.20 53.46
C LYS A 824 -0.44 -50.65 53.94
N GLU A 825 -0.42 -51.62 53.03
CA GLU A 825 -0.34 -53.05 53.34
C GLU A 825 1.01 -53.40 53.99
N ALA A 826 2.13 -52.99 53.42
CA ALA A 826 3.46 -53.22 53.99
C ALA A 826 3.63 -52.58 55.37
N VAL A 827 3.13 -51.35 55.57
CA VAL A 827 3.10 -50.69 56.89
C VAL A 827 2.14 -51.42 57.84
N SER A 828 1.02 -51.96 57.38
CA SER A 828 0.11 -52.76 58.22
C SER A 828 0.69 -54.12 58.60
N ALA A 829 1.47 -54.75 57.70
CA ALA A 829 2.20 -55.98 57.95
C ALA A 829 3.32 -55.73 58.96
N ALA A 830 4.17 -54.73 58.73
CA ALA A 830 5.22 -54.32 59.68
C ALA A 830 4.66 -53.88 61.04
N ARG A 831 3.46 -53.26 61.08
CA ARG A 831 2.76 -53.00 62.34
C ARG A 831 2.26 -54.27 63.01
N LYS A 832 1.66 -55.22 62.29
CA LYS A 832 1.25 -56.52 62.84
C LYS A 832 2.44 -57.37 63.30
N GLU A 833 3.59 -57.30 62.64
CA GLU A 833 4.85 -57.92 63.09
C GLU A 833 5.42 -57.21 64.32
N ALA A 834 5.33 -55.88 64.40
CA ALA A 834 5.72 -55.11 65.59
C ALA A 834 4.74 -55.26 66.76
N GLU A 835 3.44 -55.47 66.50
CA GLU A 835 2.38 -55.67 67.50
C GLU A 835 2.41 -57.11 68.00
N SER A 836 2.45 -58.13 67.13
CA SER A 836 2.68 -59.51 67.57
C SER A 836 4.07 -59.70 68.17
N GLY A 837 5.08 -58.96 67.72
CA GLY A 837 6.40 -58.89 68.36
C GLY A 837 6.35 -58.24 69.75
N ARG A 838 5.49 -57.23 69.96
CA ARG A 838 5.24 -56.61 71.26
C ARG A 838 4.38 -57.48 72.17
N GLU A 839 3.35 -58.15 71.67
CA GLU A 839 2.53 -59.10 72.43
C GLU A 839 3.34 -60.35 72.80
N ALA A 840 4.18 -60.86 71.89
CA ALA A 840 5.14 -61.92 72.21
C ALA A 840 6.19 -61.43 73.22
N ALA A 841 6.65 -60.17 73.13
CA ALA A 841 7.56 -59.59 74.12
C ALA A 841 6.88 -59.31 75.47
N GLU A 842 5.62 -58.87 75.51
CA GLU A 842 4.83 -58.62 76.73
C GLU A 842 4.38 -59.92 77.38
N GLU A 843 3.98 -60.94 76.62
CA GLU A 843 3.63 -62.24 77.18
C GLU A 843 4.91 -63.01 77.56
N ALA A 844 6.04 -62.83 76.85
CA ALA A 844 7.35 -63.24 77.35
C ALA A 844 7.75 -62.47 78.60
N LEU A 845 7.46 -61.16 78.72
CA LEU A 845 7.67 -60.36 79.94
C LEU A 845 6.71 -60.75 81.06
N ARG A 846 5.49 -61.22 80.78
CA ARG A 846 4.55 -61.72 81.80
C ARG A 846 4.88 -63.14 82.23
N VAL A 847 5.36 -63.99 81.32
CA VAL A 847 5.89 -65.32 81.65
C VAL A 847 7.23 -65.18 82.37
N ALA A 848 8.08 -64.21 81.99
CA ALA A 848 9.27 -63.84 82.74
C ALA A 848 8.88 -63.26 84.11
N LEU A 849 8.00 -62.27 84.22
CA LEU A 849 7.56 -61.71 85.51
C LEU A 849 6.75 -62.68 86.38
N LYS A 850 6.11 -63.72 85.81
CA LYS A 850 5.52 -64.83 86.58
C LYS A 850 6.61 -65.77 87.07
N ARG A 851 7.52 -66.21 86.19
CA ARG A 851 8.68 -67.04 86.58
C ARG A 851 9.57 -66.31 87.58
N GLU A 852 9.84 -65.03 87.40
CA GLU A 852 10.55 -64.15 88.33
C GLU A 852 9.75 -63.92 89.61
N LYS A 853 8.41 -63.90 89.61
CA LYS A 853 7.66 -63.84 90.90
C LYS A 853 7.71 -65.16 91.64
N GLU A 854 7.52 -66.28 90.96
CA GLU A 854 7.70 -67.63 91.51
C GLU A 854 9.16 -67.87 91.96
N GLN A 855 10.13 -67.33 91.23
CA GLN A 855 11.56 -67.37 91.56
C GLN A 855 11.93 -66.34 92.62
N ILE A 856 11.28 -65.18 92.75
CA ILE A 856 11.52 -64.21 93.84
C ILE A 856 10.87 -64.72 95.12
N GLU A 857 9.72 -65.39 95.08
CA GLU A 857 9.19 -66.12 96.24
C GLU A 857 10.13 -67.28 96.67
N GLN A 858 10.96 -67.80 95.76
CA GLN A 858 12.00 -68.80 96.07
C GLN A 858 13.41 -68.21 96.33
N HIS A 859 13.69 -66.97 95.89
CA HIS A 859 15.00 -66.30 95.98
C HIS A 859 15.01 -65.03 96.85
N VAL A 860 13.91 -64.69 97.53
CA VAL A 860 13.97 -63.95 98.81
C VAL A 860 14.74 -64.76 99.85
N GLY A 861 14.81 -66.09 99.71
CA GLY A 861 15.77 -66.96 100.42
C GLY A 861 17.21 -66.92 99.88
N ALA A 862 17.46 -66.23 98.77
CA ALA A 862 18.75 -66.14 98.07
C ALA A 862 19.17 -64.70 97.73
N ALA A 863 18.66 -63.70 98.48
CA ALA A 863 19.25 -62.37 98.60
C ALA A 863 20.59 -62.40 99.38
N ALA A 864 21.44 -63.36 99.00
CA ALA A 864 22.72 -63.73 99.57
C ALA A 864 23.66 -64.36 98.51
N ALA A 865 23.33 -64.30 97.21
CA ALA A 865 24.22 -64.68 96.11
C ALA A 865 23.75 -64.14 94.73
N LEU A 866 23.82 -62.82 94.50
CA LEU A 866 24.02 -62.14 93.19
C LEU A 866 23.73 -60.63 93.29
N LYS A 867 24.79 -59.80 93.34
CA LYS A 867 24.72 -58.41 92.83
C LYS A 867 26.07 -57.78 92.46
N ALA A 868 27.00 -58.63 92.06
CA ALA A 868 28.28 -58.26 91.51
C ALA A 868 28.54 -59.27 90.37
N GLU A 869 28.96 -58.77 89.21
CA GLU A 869 28.86 -59.45 87.89
C GLU A 869 27.42 -59.83 87.46
N LEU A 870 27.04 -59.82 86.17
CA LEU A 870 27.81 -59.52 84.95
C LEU A 870 26.95 -58.75 83.90
N GLU A 871 26.55 -57.50 84.15
CA GLU A 871 26.05 -56.69 83.01
C GLU A 871 27.21 -56.36 82.08
N ALA A 872 27.12 -56.87 80.87
CA ALA A 872 28.01 -56.52 79.79
C ALA A 872 27.29 -56.71 78.47
N ALA A 873 27.32 -55.67 77.64
CA ALA A 873 27.40 -55.78 76.20
C ALA A 873 26.13 -56.15 75.42
N LYS A 874 25.53 -55.06 74.93
CA LYS A 874 25.25 -54.82 73.49
C LYS A 874 23.96 -55.36 72.88
N ARG A 875 23.16 -54.37 72.41
CA ARG A 875 22.89 -54.08 70.98
C ARG A 875 22.96 -55.30 70.03
N PRO A 876 21.98 -55.46 69.12
CA PRO A 876 22.26 -54.91 67.79
C PRO A 876 21.06 -54.47 66.91
N LYS A 877 21.25 -53.34 66.19
CA LYS A 877 20.88 -53.15 64.75
C LYS A 877 19.35 -53.19 64.47
N LYS A 878 18.78 -52.85 63.31
CA LYS A 878 19.08 -52.18 62.01
C LYS A 878 17.68 -51.72 61.49
N GLN A 879 17.41 -50.99 60.41
CA GLN A 879 18.13 -50.47 59.24
C GLN A 879 17.42 -49.13 58.84
N ALA A 880 18.00 -48.23 58.05
CA ALA A 880 17.64 -47.98 56.64
C ALA A 880 16.13 -48.10 56.25
N ALA A 881 15.57 -47.29 55.35
CA ALA A 881 16.25 -46.75 54.17
C ALA A 881 15.48 -45.60 53.44
N GLN A 882 16.23 -44.70 52.77
CA GLN A 882 16.05 -44.30 51.35
C GLN A 882 14.76 -43.51 50.90
N LYS A 883 14.66 -42.89 49.71
CA LYS A 883 15.61 -42.29 48.72
C LYS A 883 14.85 -41.79 47.47
N ALA A 884 15.10 -40.56 47.02
CA ALA A 884 14.72 -40.00 45.71
C ALA A 884 15.69 -38.83 45.39
N SER A 885 16.57 -38.85 44.38
CA SER A 885 16.39 -38.80 42.90
C SER A 885 16.04 -37.39 42.38
N SER A 886 16.64 -36.84 41.32
CA SER A 886 17.63 -37.36 40.34
C SER A 886 18.10 -36.26 39.36
N GLY A 887 19.30 -36.40 38.76
CA GLY A 887 19.77 -35.62 37.59
C GLY A 887 20.30 -34.21 37.94
N GLU A 888 21.48 -33.72 37.52
CA GLU A 888 22.32 -34.01 36.34
C GLU A 888 21.62 -33.62 35.02
N GLU A 889 22.12 -32.73 34.17
CA GLU A 889 23.50 -32.24 33.94
C GLU A 889 23.58 -30.70 33.71
N VAL A 890 24.72 -30.05 33.97
CA VAL A 890 24.91 -28.58 33.90
C VAL A 890 26.13 -28.18 33.04
N VAL A 891 25.96 -27.20 32.15
CA VAL A 891 27.07 -26.49 31.47
C VAL A 891 26.94 -24.98 31.66
N LYS A 892 28.04 -24.29 31.99
CA LYS A 892 28.04 -22.98 32.69
C LYS A 892 28.36 -21.75 31.80
N LEU A 893 27.45 -20.76 31.84
CA LEU A 893 27.71 -19.30 31.88
C LEU A 893 28.63 -18.70 30.77
N PRO A 894 29.25 -17.50 30.93
CA PRO A 894 28.83 -16.24 30.29
C PRO A 894 29.82 -15.75 29.18
N PRO A 895 29.78 -14.50 28.60
CA PRO A 895 28.90 -13.34 28.81
C PRO A 895 28.36 -12.73 27.47
N ARG A 896 28.18 -11.39 27.41
CA ARG A 896 27.78 -10.53 26.25
C ARG A 896 28.12 -11.11 24.86
N ARG A 897 27.11 -11.59 24.11
CA ARG A 897 27.25 -11.99 22.70
C ARG A 897 26.82 -10.88 21.75
N LYS A 898 27.73 -10.46 20.85
CA LYS A 898 27.34 -9.86 19.56
C LYS A 898 26.50 -10.90 18.80
N VAL A 899 25.43 -10.47 18.12
CA VAL A 899 24.63 -11.37 17.27
C VAL A 899 25.55 -11.94 16.19
N LYS A 900 25.58 -13.27 16.03
CA LYS A 900 26.46 -13.94 15.06
C LYS A 900 25.89 -13.79 13.65
N LEU A 901 26.22 -12.66 13.01
CA LEU A 901 26.14 -12.49 11.57
C LEU A 901 27.17 -13.44 10.92
N VAL A 902 26.72 -14.32 10.04
CA VAL A 902 27.53 -15.33 9.36
C VAL A 902 27.61 -14.97 7.88
N LYS A 903 28.83 -14.91 7.33
CA LYS A 903 29.03 -14.85 5.87
C LYS A 903 28.81 -16.25 5.29
N ASP A 904 27.65 -16.49 4.70
CA ASP A 904 27.37 -17.67 3.90
C ASP A 904 27.91 -17.48 2.46
N PRO A 905 28.63 -18.46 1.87
CA PRO A 905 29.17 -18.33 0.52
C PRO A 905 28.13 -18.15 -0.59
N ARG A 906 26.89 -18.64 -0.42
CA ARG A 906 25.79 -18.52 -1.38
C ARG A 906 24.89 -17.32 -1.07
N LEU A 907 24.47 -17.16 0.19
CA LEU A 907 23.46 -16.18 0.59
C LEU A 907 24.03 -14.83 1.08
N GLY A 908 25.35 -14.74 1.28
CA GLY A 908 25.99 -13.51 1.79
C GLY A 908 25.88 -13.39 3.31
N LYS A 909 25.76 -12.17 3.84
CA LYS A 909 25.67 -11.98 5.29
C LYS A 909 24.27 -12.37 5.79
N ILE A 910 24.16 -13.46 6.56
CA ILE A 910 22.89 -13.97 7.13
C ILE A 910 22.95 -14.05 8.66
N TYR A 911 21.81 -13.86 9.32
CA TYR A 911 21.66 -14.01 10.77
C TYR A 911 21.05 -15.38 11.10
N ARG A 912 21.69 -16.16 11.99
CA ARG A 912 21.19 -17.49 12.43
C ARG A 912 20.05 -17.45 13.47
N LYS A 913 19.66 -16.26 13.92
CA LYS A 913 18.49 -15.93 14.75
C LYS A 913 18.14 -14.47 14.47
N ALA A 914 16.86 -14.11 14.53
CA ALA A 914 16.43 -12.72 14.31
C ALA A 914 17.22 -11.72 15.18
N PRO A 915 17.76 -10.63 14.59
CA PRO A 915 18.40 -9.55 15.35
C PRO A 915 17.38 -8.75 16.17
N LYS A 916 17.84 -8.01 17.20
CA LYS A 916 16.97 -7.09 17.99
C LYS A 916 16.41 -5.91 17.17
N GLU A 917 17.00 -5.62 16.02
CA GLU A 917 16.51 -4.64 15.04
C GLU A 917 16.28 -5.34 13.70
N VAL A 918 15.02 -5.38 13.27
CA VAL A 918 14.59 -5.88 11.96
C VAL A 918 14.19 -4.69 11.10
N ASP A 919 14.45 -4.76 9.79
CA ASP A 919 13.91 -3.84 8.80
C ASP A 919 12.70 -4.45 8.11
N ASP A 920 11.71 -3.60 7.82
CA ASP A 920 10.52 -3.97 7.08
C ASP A 920 10.84 -4.12 5.58
N LEU A 921 11.23 -5.33 5.18
CA LEU A 921 11.60 -5.61 3.79
C LEU A 921 10.42 -5.49 2.81
N THR A 922 9.17 -5.36 3.26
CA THR A 922 8.00 -5.14 2.37
C THR A 922 8.03 -3.79 1.67
N LYS A 923 8.79 -2.82 2.22
CA LYS A 923 9.03 -1.51 1.60
C LYS A 923 9.91 -1.57 0.34
N LEU A 924 10.40 -2.75 -0.05
CA LEU A 924 11.04 -3.01 -1.34
C LEU A 924 9.98 -3.37 -2.40
N GLN A 925 10.01 -2.70 -3.54
CA GLN A 925 8.98 -2.81 -4.57
C GLN A 925 8.89 -4.24 -5.13
N GLY A 926 7.78 -4.93 -4.83
CA GLY A 926 7.57 -6.33 -5.23
C GLY A 926 7.92 -7.37 -4.17
N VAL A 927 8.33 -6.97 -2.96
CA VAL A 927 8.40 -7.85 -1.78
C VAL A 927 7.06 -7.81 -1.04
N GLY A 928 6.18 -8.76 -1.36
CA GLY A 928 4.99 -9.03 -0.52
C GLY A 928 5.37 -9.77 0.76
N GLU A 929 4.44 -9.87 1.72
CA GLU A 929 4.67 -10.55 3.01
C GLU A 929 5.26 -11.97 2.86
N VAL A 930 4.76 -12.77 1.92
CA VAL A 930 5.24 -14.14 1.69
C VAL A 930 6.74 -14.17 1.31
N ILE A 931 7.20 -13.16 0.55
CA ILE A 931 8.61 -12.99 0.18
C ILE A 931 9.41 -12.48 1.37
N CYS A 932 8.85 -11.55 2.16
CA CYS A 932 9.47 -11.04 3.39
C CYS A 932 9.69 -12.17 4.41
N ARG A 933 8.69 -13.03 4.63
CA ARG A 933 8.78 -14.21 5.51
C ARG A 933 9.86 -15.17 5.03
N ARG A 934 9.88 -15.53 3.74
CA ARG A 934 10.95 -16.40 3.18
C ARG A 934 12.35 -15.78 3.26
N LEU A 935 12.49 -14.46 3.15
CA LEU A 935 13.77 -13.76 3.38
C LEU A 935 14.19 -13.85 4.85
N HIS A 936 13.23 -13.68 5.78
CA HIS A 936 13.47 -13.86 7.22
C HIS A 936 13.87 -15.31 7.55
N ASP A 937 13.24 -16.31 6.93
CA ASP A 937 13.58 -17.73 7.07
C ASP A 937 15.00 -18.03 6.53
N ALA A 938 15.42 -17.35 5.46
CA ALA A 938 16.78 -17.38 4.93
C ALA A 938 17.80 -16.58 5.78
N GLY A 939 17.39 -16.02 6.92
CA GLY A 939 18.25 -15.26 7.84
C GLY A 939 18.49 -13.80 7.41
N ILE A 940 17.67 -13.26 6.51
CA ILE A 940 17.81 -11.91 5.94
C ILE A 940 16.73 -11.01 6.53
N TYR A 941 17.12 -10.12 7.45
CA TYR A 941 16.21 -9.32 8.26
C TYR A 941 16.47 -7.81 8.17
N THR A 942 17.44 -7.35 7.37
CA THR A 942 17.84 -5.94 7.30
C THR A 942 18.05 -5.45 5.87
N TYR A 943 17.72 -4.19 5.59
CA TYR A 943 18.03 -3.50 4.34
C TYR A 943 19.54 -3.52 4.07
N ARG A 944 20.37 -3.52 5.12
CA ARG A 944 21.83 -3.62 4.98
C ARG A 944 22.23 -4.90 4.24
N GLN A 945 21.69 -6.06 4.64
CA GLN A 945 22.00 -7.33 3.98
C GLN A 945 21.62 -7.31 2.50
N VAL A 946 20.44 -6.76 2.16
CA VAL A 946 19.95 -6.61 0.78
C VAL A 946 20.79 -5.62 -0.04
N ALA A 947 21.24 -4.53 0.59
CA ALA A 947 22.09 -3.50 -0.01
C ALA A 947 23.51 -3.98 -0.32
N GLU A 948 24.02 -4.94 0.45
CA GLU A 948 25.36 -5.53 0.34
C GLU A 948 25.43 -6.74 -0.60
N TRP A 949 24.29 -7.28 -1.07
CA TRP A 949 24.26 -8.42 -2.00
C TRP A 949 25.14 -8.20 -3.24
N ARG A 950 25.91 -9.21 -3.63
CA ARG A 950 26.67 -9.25 -4.90
C ARG A 950 25.91 -10.02 -5.98
N ALA A 951 26.31 -9.86 -7.23
CA ALA A 951 25.65 -10.48 -8.39
C ALA A 951 25.40 -12.01 -8.30
N PRO A 952 26.27 -12.83 -7.65
CA PRO A 952 25.99 -14.25 -7.41
C PRO A 952 24.93 -14.50 -6.32
N GLN A 953 24.97 -13.74 -5.23
CA GLN A 953 24.02 -13.86 -4.11
C GLN A 953 22.60 -13.51 -4.56
N VAL A 954 22.46 -12.50 -5.41
CA VAL A 954 21.18 -12.17 -6.06
C VAL A 954 20.65 -13.31 -6.93
N ARG A 955 21.52 -14.12 -7.56
CA ARG A 955 21.08 -15.30 -8.32
C ARG A 955 20.60 -16.40 -7.38
N ALA A 956 21.42 -16.80 -6.40
CA ALA A 956 21.05 -17.81 -5.41
C ALA A 956 19.71 -17.49 -4.71
N ILE A 957 19.56 -16.26 -4.19
CA ILE A 957 18.33 -15.83 -3.49
C ILE A 957 17.13 -15.74 -4.44
N SER A 958 17.34 -15.38 -5.71
CA SER A 958 16.26 -15.35 -6.71
C SER A 958 15.91 -16.73 -7.29
N GLU A 959 16.81 -17.71 -7.17
CA GLU A 959 16.56 -19.13 -7.43
C GLU A 959 15.79 -19.76 -6.26
N ASP A 960 16.27 -19.59 -5.02
CA ASP A 960 15.65 -20.10 -3.78
C ASP A 960 14.22 -19.54 -3.56
N LEU A 961 13.99 -18.26 -3.89
CA LEU A 961 12.66 -17.64 -3.84
C LEU A 961 11.81 -17.90 -5.10
N ASN A 962 12.38 -18.52 -6.14
CA ASN A 962 11.78 -18.75 -7.47
C ASN A 962 11.30 -17.45 -8.18
N LEU A 963 12.11 -16.39 -8.09
CA LEU A 963 11.85 -15.04 -8.61
C LEU A 963 12.61 -14.70 -9.92
N LYS A 964 13.36 -15.66 -10.49
CA LYS A 964 14.11 -15.53 -11.76
C LYS A 964 15.11 -14.36 -11.75
N GLU A 965 14.82 -13.25 -12.43
CA GLU A 965 15.64 -12.02 -12.38
C GLU A 965 14.92 -10.82 -11.73
N ARG A 966 13.76 -11.04 -11.09
CA ARG A 966 12.92 -9.96 -10.54
C ARG A 966 13.67 -9.07 -9.55
N ILE A 967 14.51 -9.65 -8.69
CA ILE A 967 15.34 -8.90 -7.72
C ILE A 967 16.27 -7.88 -8.40
N ARG A 968 16.74 -8.18 -9.62
CA ARG A 968 17.57 -7.27 -10.43
C ARG A 968 16.72 -6.24 -11.16
N ARG A 969 15.64 -6.69 -11.82
CA ARG A 969 14.73 -5.85 -12.61
C ARG A 969 14.01 -4.80 -11.75
N ASP A 970 13.51 -5.21 -10.60
CA ASP A 970 12.78 -4.36 -9.64
C ASP A 970 13.76 -3.60 -8.72
N GLY A 971 15.07 -3.77 -8.90
CA GLY A 971 16.11 -2.88 -8.37
C GLY A 971 16.33 -2.90 -6.86
N TRP A 972 15.95 -3.98 -6.17
CA TRP A 972 15.87 -4.05 -4.70
C TRP A 972 17.13 -3.57 -3.97
N GLN A 973 18.31 -3.82 -4.51
CA GLN A 973 19.59 -3.37 -3.92
C GLN A 973 19.69 -1.84 -3.82
N LYS A 974 19.21 -1.11 -4.85
CA LYS A 974 19.21 0.36 -4.87
C LYS A 974 18.17 0.91 -3.90
N GLN A 975 17.00 0.28 -3.85
CA GLN A 975 15.92 0.63 -2.92
C GLN A 975 16.34 0.39 -1.47
N ALA A 976 16.95 -0.75 -1.17
CA ALA A 976 17.48 -1.08 0.16
C ALA A 976 18.58 -0.10 0.62
N ARG A 977 19.46 0.36 -0.29
CA ARG A 977 20.43 1.43 0.00
C ARG A 977 19.75 2.76 0.35
N ALA A 978 18.69 3.13 -0.36
CA ALA A 978 17.91 4.33 -0.08
C ALA A 978 17.13 4.23 1.24
N LEU A 979 16.48 3.10 1.52
CA LEU A 979 15.74 2.83 2.76
C LEU A 979 16.67 2.76 3.98
N HIS A 980 17.84 2.11 3.85
CA HIS A 980 18.86 2.12 4.89
C HIS A 980 19.34 3.54 5.19
N LYS A 981 19.66 4.34 4.16
CA LYS A 981 20.04 5.75 4.34
C LYS A 981 18.92 6.58 4.98
N LYS A 982 17.65 6.31 4.66
CA LYS A 982 16.49 6.99 5.28
C LYS A 982 16.30 6.60 6.76
N LYS A 983 16.51 5.33 7.13
CA LYS A 983 16.32 4.84 8.52
C LYS A 983 17.52 5.08 9.44
N TYR A 984 18.74 4.92 8.92
CA TYR A 984 19.98 4.93 9.72
C TYR A 984 20.87 6.16 9.44
N GLY A 985 20.46 7.08 8.57
CA GLY A 985 21.21 8.29 8.18
C GLY A 985 22.46 8.06 7.32
N GLN A 986 22.99 6.82 7.32
CA GLN A 986 24.26 6.44 6.70
C GLN A 986 24.06 5.51 5.51
N ALA A 987 24.99 5.54 4.55
CA ALA A 987 25.08 4.51 3.52
C ALA A 987 25.52 3.16 4.16
N PRO A 988 24.93 2.02 3.75
CA PRO A 988 25.24 0.69 4.31
C PRO A 988 26.61 0.14 3.90
#